data_AF-A0A0J1B5Q5-F1
#
_entry.id   AF-A0A0J1B5Q5-F1
#
_cell.length_a   1.000
_cell.length_b   1.000
_cell.length_c   1.000
_cell.angle_alpha   90.00
_cell.angle_beta   90.00
_cell.angle_gamma   90.00
#
_symmetry.space_group_name_H-M   'P 1'
#
loop_
_entity.id
_entity.type
_entity.pdbx_description
1 polymer ?
#
loop_
_entity_poly.entity_id
_entity_poly.type
_entity_poly.pdbx_seq_one_letter_code
_entity_poly.pdbx_strand_id
1 'polypeptide(L)'
;MERRFAQNGGTNHNLAHDSCPILLRSAIPWPFSQLETILPPNSLSWKMKTLRRLMPCFLLLLMVSDAKFAGGQQPPIRTDLFISGVYPHLTTYGIYSQNGAHLKTGHNECGIGAIVPWAGKLWMVNYAPHMPGGSEHKLFSVDPDLTKPLNVHPESVGGTPAGRMIHEESRQLLIGHHLIDAKGNVRTISPSDMPMRVTAITRHLKDPENMVYYIDMEGAIWEANVHSLEVQRLFKKPVPGWHGKGGYTSQGRLVISNNGELHVGSYKDVLVGGEAKTEEERGVLAEWDGETWKIVERRQYTEVTGPNGITGGSDGDDPIWAMGWDRRTVRLKVLEDGKWHTYLLPKAAYCNDASHGWYTEWPRIREITDGRWMMDMHGMFFDFPKTFSVKQSKGIRPIGSHLRYVPDFCAWNGQLVLATDETSIQGNPLAGQPQSNLWFGDYQDLQTWGPASAYGGPWIDDEVKANEWSDPFLVDGFQSRTLYLAVGQLKSKPVVTLRATDQQEITSMPEELSALPTVTVRRGNWTRPAPGYAFQVDQPVTVYLAVDHRGDPPMSSDWQLTQMEVRWGNGHHDRVYKRSFPAGEISIPANETEHTPGSFGMPHTAFVAGNAAVKMIRGEGATLNQSQASQQSKNIVVPADASVQFTMQLDPNGTNEWIDFRQFSVAGENSVVEMLPEQMDAVWVRFKTDRDCMATAFLHQTSAYSNQKRHEELFAGLAEVDDSQAINALVYPAKHSRDLRLLTDDGKAFEFTKSDFQFVADELDPELAEKLQVEPEFTVDDASVIVRYQGKRYRLPKGDAIYDKPFESGWPRALREVESERTIANIHGTFYEVPLVINGAPPAWNLIRPIASHRKQITDFCSWNGLLVLAGVKSDAKEDGHVFRDAESGMGLWFGGVDDLWKFGKPVGHGGPWKDSPVQDGKPSDAYLMRGYDQKSVTLSHEHSQPVGFTLEVDFDGEGRWVPAKHLVVPSGSPVRYKFPEGFSACWVRAISDADTTATVQLDYQ
;
A
#
# COMPACT_ATOMS: atom_id res chain seq x y z
N MET A 1 15.36 -18.78 -13.90
CA MET A 1 16.32 -19.78 -14.43
C MET A 1 15.90 -21.16 -13.99
N GLU A 2 15.96 -22.12 -14.91
CA GLU A 2 15.07 -23.28 -15.07
C GLU A 2 15.15 -24.39 -14.00
N ARG A 3 13.97 -24.89 -13.58
CA ARG A 3 13.75 -26.31 -13.25
C ARG A 3 13.29 -27.01 -14.52
N ARG A 4 14.03 -28.02 -14.99
CA ARG A 4 13.61 -28.89 -16.10
C ARG A 4 12.67 -29.99 -15.60
N PHE A 5 11.54 -30.08 -16.32
CA PHE A 5 10.60 -31.19 -16.40
C PHE A 5 11.23 -32.46 -16.99
N ALA A 6 10.65 -33.63 -16.70
CA ALA A 6 9.95 -34.43 -17.71
C ALA A 6 9.39 -35.74 -17.13
N GLN A 7 8.06 -35.85 -17.10
CA GLN A 7 7.36 -37.08 -17.46
C GLN A 7 6.90 -36.91 -18.91
N ASN A 8 7.03 -37.96 -19.73
CA ASN A 8 6.22 -38.15 -20.93
C ASN A 8 5.93 -39.65 -21.08
N GLY A 9 4.65 -39.98 -21.26
CA GLY A 9 4.17 -41.32 -21.60
C GLY A 9 4.05 -41.54 -23.10
N GLY A 10 3.74 -42.78 -23.50
CA GLY A 10 3.31 -43.09 -24.87
C GLY A 10 3.42 -44.55 -25.33
N THR A 11 2.43 -45.37 -24.96
CA THR A 11 1.67 -46.36 -25.77
C THR A 11 2.28 -47.54 -26.55
N ASN A 12 1.63 -48.70 -26.33
CA ASN A 12 1.27 -49.85 -27.23
C ASN A 12 2.35 -50.84 -27.73
N HIS A 13 2.31 -52.10 -27.24
CA HIS A 13 1.72 -53.27 -27.91
C HIS A 13 2.08 -54.62 -27.24
N ASN A 14 1.06 -55.47 -27.06
CA ASN A 14 0.98 -56.93 -27.29
C ASN A 14 1.97 -57.95 -26.68
N LEU A 15 1.33 -59.01 -26.12
CA LEU A 15 1.77 -60.43 -26.00
C LEU A 15 2.94 -60.68 -25.02
N ALA A 16 3.12 -61.83 -24.39
CA ALA A 16 2.31 -62.99 -24.02
C ALA A 16 3.19 -63.79 -23.02
N HIS A 17 2.55 -64.48 -22.08
CA HIS A 17 2.92 -65.79 -21.51
C HIS A 17 4.34 -66.11 -20.96
N ASP A 18 4.28 -66.71 -19.76
CA ASP A 18 5.11 -67.82 -19.24
C ASP A 18 6.60 -67.49 -18.92
N SER A 19 7.25 -67.98 -17.87
CA SER A 19 7.02 -69.04 -16.87
C SER A 19 8.11 -68.84 -15.79
N CYS A 20 7.79 -68.80 -14.50
CA CYS A 20 7.96 -69.91 -13.52
C CYS A 20 9.43 -70.08 -12.98
N PRO A 21 9.66 -70.79 -11.85
CA PRO A 21 10.04 -70.23 -10.53
C PRO A 21 11.41 -70.77 -10.03
N ILE A 22 11.87 -70.53 -8.77
CA ILE A 22 11.79 -71.52 -7.66
C ILE A 22 12.62 -71.07 -6.43
N LEU A 23 11.98 -71.15 -5.23
CA LEU A 23 12.47 -71.49 -3.86
C LEU A 23 13.51 -70.56 -3.15
N LEU A 24 13.50 -70.31 -1.82
CA LEU A 24 12.92 -70.96 -0.63
C LEU A 24 12.86 -69.97 0.58
N ARG A 25 11.87 -70.21 1.45
CA ARG A 25 11.68 -69.93 2.91
C ARG A 25 12.99 -69.77 3.74
N SER A 26 13.12 -69.11 4.91
CA SER A 26 12.22 -68.70 6.01
C SER A 26 12.99 -67.94 7.14
N ALA A 27 12.31 -66.99 7.82
CA ALA A 27 12.26 -66.63 9.27
C ALA A 27 13.52 -66.44 10.21
N ILE A 28 13.69 -65.19 10.71
CA ILE A 28 13.85 -64.61 12.11
C ILE A 28 14.37 -65.54 13.24
N PRO A 29 15.27 -65.17 14.23
CA PRO A 29 15.26 -63.98 15.15
C PRO A 29 16.62 -63.34 15.62
N TRP A 30 16.53 -62.20 16.37
CA TRP A 30 17.55 -61.45 17.17
C TRP A 30 18.19 -62.24 18.36
N PRO A 31 19.15 -61.77 19.26
CA PRO A 31 19.98 -60.52 19.42
C PRO A 31 21.47 -60.67 20.00
N PHE A 32 22.15 -59.53 20.32
CA PHE A 32 23.24 -59.21 21.31
C PHE A 32 24.75 -59.59 21.13
N SER A 33 25.69 -58.61 21.28
CA SER A 33 26.66 -58.42 22.42
C SER A 33 28.06 -57.78 22.10
N GLN A 34 28.43 -56.75 22.89
CA GLN A 34 29.71 -56.26 23.48
C GLN A 34 31.12 -56.43 22.82
N LEU A 35 31.99 -55.41 23.00
CA LEU A 35 33.43 -55.58 23.37
C LEU A 35 34.12 -54.29 23.86
N GLU A 36 34.88 -54.42 24.95
CA GLU A 36 35.77 -53.43 25.61
C GLU A 36 37.26 -53.61 25.25
N THR A 37 38.03 -52.56 25.55
CA THR A 37 39.47 -52.23 25.49
C THR A 37 40.50 -53.19 26.14
N ILE A 38 41.81 -53.06 25.77
CA ILE A 38 42.99 -52.78 26.66
C ILE A 38 44.35 -52.76 25.87
N LEU A 39 45.28 -51.88 26.30
CA LEU A 39 46.67 -51.50 25.83
C LEU A 39 47.78 -52.54 26.25
N PRO A 40 49.13 -52.29 26.37
CA PRO A 40 50.14 -51.21 26.02
C PRO A 40 51.56 -51.79 25.58
N PRO A 41 52.79 -51.27 25.90
CA PRO A 41 53.50 -49.97 25.70
C PRO A 41 54.98 -49.99 25.14
N ASN A 42 55.48 -48.79 24.73
CA ASN A 42 56.81 -48.12 24.81
C ASN A 42 58.20 -48.82 24.69
N SER A 43 59.14 -48.25 23.87
CA SER A 43 60.30 -47.40 24.31
C SER A 43 61.45 -47.14 23.28
N LEU A 44 61.95 -45.87 23.29
CA LEU A 44 63.34 -45.31 23.18
C LEU A 44 64.22 -45.12 21.89
N SER A 45 64.76 -43.86 21.82
CA SER A 45 66.12 -43.39 21.37
C SER A 45 66.34 -43.01 19.87
N TRP A 46 67.19 -42.07 19.40
CA TRP A 46 68.04 -40.96 19.90
C TRP A 46 68.60 -40.13 18.70
N LYS A 47 68.92 -38.84 18.95
CA LYS A 47 69.98 -37.97 18.34
C LYS A 47 69.78 -37.07 17.09
N MET A 48 70.34 -35.87 17.25
CA MET A 48 70.23 -34.59 16.54
C MET A 48 71.52 -34.18 15.78
N LYS A 49 71.39 -33.11 14.95
CA LYS A 49 72.33 -31.97 14.69
C LYS A 49 73.45 -32.20 13.63
N THR A 50 73.80 -31.26 12.73
CA THR A 50 73.94 -29.79 12.86
C THR A 50 74.18 -29.04 11.52
N LEU A 51 73.76 -27.75 11.47
CA LEU A 51 74.30 -26.57 10.73
C LEU A 51 74.10 -26.49 9.19
N ARG A 52 73.70 -25.38 8.54
CA ARG A 52 73.96 -23.96 8.83
C ARG A 52 73.12 -23.03 7.90
N ARG A 53 72.70 -21.88 8.45
CA ARG A 53 72.28 -20.59 7.82
C ARG A 53 70.79 -20.26 7.80
N LEU A 54 70.40 -19.44 8.79
CA LEU A 54 69.65 -18.16 8.72
C LEU A 54 68.63 -18.01 9.88
N MET A 55 69.07 -17.36 10.97
CA MET A 55 68.22 -16.46 11.78
C MET A 55 68.36 -15.08 11.13
N PRO A 56 67.29 -14.28 10.93
CA PRO A 56 66.28 -13.97 11.96
C PRO A 56 64.82 -13.93 11.42
N CYS A 57 63.94 -14.81 11.92
CA CYS A 57 62.49 -14.73 11.64
C CYS A 57 61.60 -15.02 12.86
N PHE A 58 62.17 -15.13 14.07
CA PHE A 58 61.44 -15.53 15.27
C PHE A 58 61.04 -14.37 16.21
N LEU A 59 60.80 -13.19 15.64
CA LEU A 59 60.19 -12.05 16.34
C LEU A 59 58.98 -11.44 15.62
N LEU A 60 58.53 -12.04 14.50
CA LEU A 60 57.35 -11.57 13.76
C LEU A 60 56.12 -12.51 13.86
N LEU A 61 56.21 -13.62 14.60
CA LEU A 61 55.13 -14.60 14.75
C LEU A 61 54.53 -14.70 16.16
N LEU A 62 54.86 -13.75 17.04
CA LEU A 62 54.29 -13.60 18.39
C LEU A 62 53.69 -12.20 18.63
N MET A 63 53.37 -11.46 17.55
CA MET A 63 52.65 -10.17 17.62
C MET A 63 51.48 -10.07 16.62
N VAL A 64 50.92 -11.20 16.17
CA VAL A 64 49.68 -11.23 15.36
C VAL A 64 48.69 -12.29 15.88
N SER A 65 48.75 -12.61 17.17
CA SER A 65 47.77 -13.48 17.83
C SER A 65 47.17 -12.87 19.10
N ASP A 66 47.37 -11.57 19.33
CA ASP A 66 46.70 -10.77 20.37
C ASP A 66 45.72 -9.75 19.78
N ALA A 67 45.08 -10.08 18.65
CA ALA A 67 43.86 -9.41 18.23
C ALA A 67 42.70 -9.96 19.08
N LYS A 68 42.55 -9.37 20.27
CA LYS A 68 41.34 -9.31 21.12
C LYS A 68 40.23 -10.32 20.74
N PHE A 69 40.35 -11.58 21.17
CA PHE A 69 39.17 -12.28 21.67
C PHE A 69 38.92 -11.80 23.10
N ALA A 70 38.56 -10.52 23.23
CA ALA A 70 37.83 -10.07 24.39
C ALA A 70 36.44 -10.70 24.25
N GLY A 71 36.09 -11.62 25.15
CA GLY A 71 34.70 -11.92 25.45
C GLY A 71 34.06 -10.66 26.06
N GLY A 72 33.90 -9.63 25.24
CA GLY A 72 33.24 -8.39 25.62
C GLY A 72 31.78 -8.72 25.85
N GLN A 73 31.30 -8.49 27.07
CA GLN A 73 29.86 -8.33 27.29
C GLN A 73 29.35 -7.37 26.22
N GLN A 74 28.25 -7.74 25.54
CA GLN A 74 27.56 -6.80 24.67
C GLN A 74 27.30 -5.51 25.48
N PRO A 75 27.60 -4.32 24.90
CA PRO A 75 27.34 -3.06 25.58
C PRO A 75 25.87 -3.01 26.04
N PRO A 76 25.58 -2.47 27.24
CA PRO A 76 24.23 -2.42 27.76
C PRO A 76 23.34 -1.62 26.80
N ILE A 77 22.17 -2.18 26.47
CA ILE A 77 21.18 -1.53 25.60
C ILE A 77 20.61 -0.30 26.32
N ARG A 78 20.52 0.84 25.63
CA ARG A 78 19.85 2.07 26.10
C ARG A 78 18.34 1.85 26.23
N THR A 79 17.87 1.64 27.45
CA THR A 79 16.44 1.51 27.78
C THR A 79 15.81 2.81 28.31
N ASP A 80 16.61 3.86 28.46
CA ASP A 80 16.22 5.20 28.90
C ASP A 80 15.65 6.08 27.78
N LEU A 81 15.81 5.68 26.52
CA LEU A 81 15.34 6.45 25.36
C LEU A 81 13.84 6.29 25.14
N PHE A 82 13.15 7.43 25.06
CA PHE A 82 11.76 7.57 24.66
C PHE A 82 11.62 8.77 23.73
N ILE A 83 11.39 8.53 22.44
CA ILE A 83 11.43 9.56 21.39
C ILE A 83 10.11 9.47 20.61
N SER A 84 9.31 10.54 20.64
CA SER A 84 8.03 10.63 19.91
C SER A 84 7.07 9.45 20.13
N GLY A 85 6.97 8.97 21.38
CA GLY A 85 6.12 7.84 21.73
C GLY A 85 6.76 6.47 21.53
N VAL A 86 8.02 6.39 21.10
CA VAL A 86 8.68 5.13 20.76
C VAL A 86 9.79 4.83 21.76
N TYR A 87 9.87 3.57 22.18
CA TYR A 87 11.01 3.01 22.91
C TYR A 87 11.86 2.16 21.94
N PRO A 88 13.01 2.66 21.45
CA PRO A 88 13.77 1.97 20.42
C PRO A 88 14.34 0.62 20.84
N HIS A 89 14.38 0.32 22.14
CA HIS A 89 14.83 -0.97 22.65
C HIS A 89 13.76 -2.06 22.60
N LEU A 90 12.50 -1.71 22.31
CA LEU A 90 11.38 -2.65 22.14
C LEU A 90 11.17 -3.08 20.68
N THR A 91 12.02 -2.63 19.75
CA THR A 91 11.96 -3.02 18.33
C THR A 91 12.05 -4.53 18.15
N THR A 92 11.18 -5.04 17.28
CA THR A 92 11.23 -6.40 16.78
C THR A 92 11.77 -6.44 15.35
N TYR A 93 12.35 -7.58 14.97
CA TYR A 93 12.96 -7.79 13.65
C TYR A 93 12.45 -9.10 13.06
N GLY A 94 12.44 -9.18 11.72
CA GLY A 94 11.90 -10.37 11.03
C GLY A 94 12.72 -11.64 11.26
N ILE A 95 13.94 -11.51 11.78
CA ILE A 95 14.85 -12.62 12.12
C ILE A 95 15.40 -12.38 13.52
N TYR A 96 15.27 -13.38 14.41
CA TYR A 96 15.80 -13.34 15.77
C TYR A 96 17.31 -13.69 15.84
N SER A 97 18.11 -13.27 14.86
CA SER A 97 19.53 -13.57 14.88
C SER A 97 20.23 -12.78 16.01
N GLN A 98 21.10 -13.46 16.77
CA GLN A 98 21.87 -12.83 17.85
C GLN A 98 22.90 -11.81 17.33
N ASN A 99 23.37 -11.97 16.08
CA ASN A 99 24.26 -11.00 15.44
C ASN A 99 23.51 -9.85 14.75
N GLY A 100 22.17 -9.90 14.73
CA GLY A 100 21.35 -8.87 14.08
C GLY A 100 21.28 -8.91 12.55
N ALA A 101 21.94 -9.86 11.88
CA ALA A 101 21.96 -9.93 10.42
C ALA A 101 20.68 -10.52 9.82
N HIS A 102 20.24 -9.95 8.69
CA HIS A 102 19.15 -10.47 7.87
C HIS A 102 19.64 -11.13 6.58
N LEU A 103 19.74 -12.46 6.59
CA LEU A 103 20.20 -13.26 5.45
C LEU A 103 19.24 -14.40 5.07
N LYS A 104 18.12 -14.54 5.79
CA LYS A 104 17.18 -15.64 5.58
C LYS A 104 16.05 -15.23 4.65
N THR A 105 15.91 -15.95 3.55
CA THR A 105 14.82 -15.74 2.59
C THR A 105 13.45 -15.99 3.23
N GLY A 106 12.44 -15.24 2.80
CA GLY A 106 11.05 -15.39 3.24
C GLY A 106 10.74 -14.74 4.59
N HIS A 107 11.67 -14.01 5.20
CA HIS A 107 11.46 -13.26 6.45
C HIS A 107 11.48 -11.76 6.16
N ASN A 108 10.86 -11.35 5.06
CA ASN A 108 11.01 -10.01 4.48
C ASN A 108 10.03 -8.97 5.05
N GLU A 109 9.25 -9.33 6.07
CA GLU A 109 8.23 -8.52 6.74
C GLU A 109 8.42 -8.70 8.25
N CYS A 110 7.95 -7.74 9.04
CA CYS A 110 8.02 -7.81 10.50
C CYS A 110 6.93 -6.95 11.17
N GLY A 111 5.68 -6.98 10.70
CA GLY A 111 4.62 -6.27 11.40
C GLY A 111 4.28 -6.91 12.75
N ILE A 112 3.73 -6.11 13.67
CA ILE A 112 3.18 -6.59 14.94
C ILE A 112 1.68 -6.82 14.76
N GLY A 113 1.26 -8.07 14.57
CA GLY A 113 -0.11 -8.41 14.18
C GLY A 113 -1.14 -8.37 15.31
N ALA A 114 -0.69 -8.46 16.56
CA ALA A 114 -1.56 -8.47 17.73
C ALA A 114 -0.83 -7.97 18.99
N ILE A 115 -1.52 -7.15 19.78
CA ILE A 115 -1.12 -6.73 21.13
C ILE A 115 -2.26 -6.89 22.13
N VAL A 116 -1.98 -7.49 23.30
CA VAL A 116 -2.99 -7.78 24.32
C VAL A 116 -2.48 -7.56 25.75
N PRO A 117 -3.14 -6.69 26.53
CA PRO A 117 -3.00 -6.64 27.98
C PRO A 117 -3.46 -7.94 28.62
N TRP A 118 -2.56 -8.70 29.25
CA TRP A 118 -2.92 -9.94 29.94
C TRP A 118 -1.88 -10.31 31.00
N ALA A 119 -2.35 -10.85 32.13
CA ALA A 119 -1.50 -11.29 33.24
C ALA A 119 -0.46 -10.23 33.70
N GLY A 120 -0.86 -8.95 33.70
CA GLY A 120 -0.02 -7.82 34.12
C GLY A 120 1.05 -7.37 33.12
N LYS A 121 1.05 -7.92 31.89
CA LYS A 121 2.01 -7.59 30.83
C LYS A 121 1.30 -7.21 29.54
N LEU A 122 2.02 -6.60 28.62
CA LEU A 122 1.58 -6.47 27.23
C LEU A 122 2.16 -7.62 26.42
N TRP A 123 1.30 -8.50 25.91
CA TRP A 123 1.69 -9.61 25.04
C TRP A 123 1.61 -9.19 23.59
N MET A 124 2.57 -9.65 22.77
CA MET A 124 2.56 -9.33 21.35
C MET A 124 3.21 -10.42 20.50
N VAL A 125 2.79 -10.50 19.25
CA VAL A 125 3.40 -11.36 18.23
C VAL A 125 3.77 -10.54 17.00
N ASN A 126 4.98 -10.73 16.49
CA ASN A 126 5.33 -10.26 15.16
C ASN A 126 5.14 -11.37 14.11
N TYR A 127 5.15 -11.02 12.82
CA TYR A 127 4.86 -11.97 11.74
C TYR A 127 5.79 -11.89 10.54
N ALA A 128 5.94 -13.04 9.87
CA ALA A 128 6.57 -13.19 8.56
C ALA A 128 5.52 -13.15 7.45
N PRO A 129 5.92 -12.94 6.18
CA PRO A 129 5.06 -13.22 5.05
C PRO A 129 4.93 -14.73 4.81
N HIS A 130 3.70 -15.22 4.62
CA HIS A 130 3.39 -16.57 4.12
C HIS A 130 4.06 -17.76 4.84
N MET A 131 4.01 -17.80 6.19
CA MET A 131 4.63 -18.88 6.99
C MET A 131 3.60 -19.70 7.83
N PRO A 132 2.76 -20.56 7.22
CA PRO A 132 1.79 -21.39 7.95
C PRO A 132 2.44 -22.51 8.80
N GLY A 133 3.69 -22.89 8.48
CA GLY A 133 4.45 -23.91 9.23
C GLY A 133 5.30 -23.37 10.38
N GLY A 134 5.14 -22.09 10.75
CA GLY A 134 5.99 -21.40 11.72
C GLY A 134 7.19 -20.68 11.10
N SER A 135 7.88 -19.86 11.88
CA SER A 135 9.05 -19.06 11.43
C SER A 135 9.93 -18.58 12.59
N GLU A 136 10.93 -17.75 12.31
CA GLU A 136 11.80 -17.15 13.35
C GLU A 136 11.19 -15.94 14.07
N HIS A 137 9.96 -15.56 13.70
CA HIS A 137 9.16 -14.58 14.44
C HIS A 137 8.84 -15.10 15.84
N LYS A 138 8.46 -14.18 16.72
CA LYS A 138 8.45 -14.43 18.16
C LYS A 138 7.14 -13.99 18.83
N LEU A 139 6.76 -14.76 19.84
CA LEU A 139 5.91 -14.30 20.93
C LEU A 139 6.76 -13.53 21.93
N PHE A 140 6.28 -12.35 22.29
CA PHE A 140 6.93 -11.47 23.24
C PHE A 140 5.99 -11.05 24.38
N SER A 141 6.57 -10.59 25.47
CA SER A 141 5.87 -9.78 26.48
C SER A 141 6.69 -8.58 26.91
N VAL A 142 6.04 -7.42 27.07
CA VAL A 142 6.61 -6.19 27.64
C VAL A 142 6.22 -6.09 29.11
N ASP A 143 7.18 -5.72 29.95
CA ASP A 143 6.98 -5.50 31.38
C ASP A 143 6.44 -4.08 31.65
N PRO A 144 5.55 -3.86 32.65
CA PRO A 144 5.07 -2.52 33.00
C PRO A 144 6.21 -1.53 33.34
N ASP A 145 7.35 -2.03 33.81
CA ASP A 145 8.60 -1.26 33.85
C ASP A 145 9.24 -1.25 32.45
N LEU A 146 8.97 -0.19 31.69
CA LEU A 146 9.47 0.02 30.32
C LEU A 146 11.00 0.22 30.24
N THR A 147 11.73 0.17 31.35
CA THR A 147 13.21 0.10 31.33
C THR A 147 13.73 -1.33 31.15
N LYS A 148 12.85 -2.35 31.21
CA LYS A 148 13.19 -3.75 31.00
C LYS A 148 13.23 -4.08 29.51
N PRO A 149 14.18 -4.93 29.07
CA PRO A 149 14.20 -5.40 27.70
C PRO A 149 12.98 -6.27 27.39
N LEU A 150 12.64 -6.34 26.11
CA LEU A 150 11.59 -7.19 25.60
C LEU A 150 11.84 -8.67 25.96
N ASN A 151 10.85 -9.32 26.59
CA ASN A 151 10.96 -10.73 26.93
C ASN A 151 10.50 -11.61 25.75
N VAL A 152 11.35 -12.55 25.35
CA VAL A 152 11.11 -13.49 24.24
C VAL A 152 10.74 -14.85 24.80
N HIS A 153 9.59 -15.39 24.41
CA HIS A 153 9.09 -16.65 24.96
C HIS A 153 9.63 -17.86 24.17
N PRO A 154 10.23 -18.87 24.84
CA PRO A 154 10.81 -20.04 24.18
C PRO A 154 9.77 -20.94 23.50
N GLU A 155 8.50 -20.86 23.91
CA GLU A 155 7.37 -21.59 23.34
C GLU A 155 6.94 -21.05 21.96
N SER A 156 7.54 -19.95 21.53
CA SER A 156 7.23 -19.30 20.27
C SER A 156 7.51 -20.20 19.07
N VAL A 157 6.53 -20.29 18.18
CA VAL A 157 6.64 -21.01 16.89
C VAL A 157 6.66 -20.07 15.69
N GLY A 158 6.51 -18.76 15.92
CA GLY A 158 6.42 -17.74 14.87
C GLY A 158 5.26 -17.99 13.91
N GLY A 159 5.36 -17.43 12.71
CA GLY A 159 4.43 -17.66 11.59
C GLY A 159 3.92 -16.33 11.05
N THR A 160 2.65 -16.30 10.61
CA THR A 160 1.95 -15.04 10.29
C THR A 160 0.74 -14.78 11.20
N PRO A 161 0.93 -14.68 12.53
CA PRO A 161 -0.20 -14.52 13.45
C PRO A 161 -0.64 -13.06 13.62
N ALA A 162 -1.96 -12.87 13.68
CA ALA A 162 -2.61 -11.64 14.15
C ALA A 162 -3.92 -11.90 14.91
N GLY A 163 -4.42 -13.14 14.87
CA GLY A 163 -5.59 -13.55 15.62
C GLY A 163 -5.31 -13.55 17.12
N ARG A 164 -6.25 -12.99 17.88
CA ARG A 164 -6.20 -12.91 19.33
C ARG A 164 -7.60 -12.96 19.92
N MET A 165 -7.71 -13.55 21.10
CA MET A 165 -8.94 -13.64 21.87
C MET A 165 -8.62 -13.75 23.36
N ILE A 166 -9.37 -13.05 24.21
CA ILE A 166 -9.42 -13.39 25.65
C ILE A 166 -10.61 -14.32 25.84
N HIS A 167 -10.33 -15.61 26.05
CA HIS A 167 -11.36 -16.62 26.24
C HIS A 167 -11.80 -16.62 27.71
N GLU A 168 -12.99 -16.13 27.99
CA GLU A 168 -13.47 -15.87 29.34
C GLU A 168 -13.66 -17.16 30.14
N GLU A 169 -14.21 -18.20 29.51
CA GLU A 169 -14.57 -19.48 30.13
C GLU A 169 -13.34 -20.22 30.66
N SER A 170 -12.28 -20.24 29.86
CA SER A 170 -11.03 -20.90 30.24
C SER A 170 -10.05 -19.97 30.96
N ARG A 171 -10.34 -18.66 30.99
CA ARG A 171 -9.48 -17.60 31.53
C ARG A 171 -8.07 -17.65 30.94
N GLN A 172 -8.00 -17.69 29.61
CA GLN A 172 -6.76 -17.73 28.86
C GLN A 172 -6.74 -16.64 27.79
N LEU A 173 -5.58 -16.04 27.56
CA LEU A 173 -5.30 -15.30 26.33
C LEU A 173 -4.90 -16.29 25.24
N LEU A 174 -5.61 -16.27 24.13
CA LEU A 174 -5.27 -16.96 22.90
C LEU A 174 -4.67 -15.92 21.95
N ILE A 175 -3.43 -16.12 21.49
CA ILE A 175 -2.74 -15.19 20.57
C ILE A 175 -1.88 -15.98 19.58
N GLY A 176 -2.21 -15.91 18.29
CA GLY A 176 -1.65 -16.80 17.30
C GLY A 176 -1.86 -18.27 17.68
N HIS A 177 -0.78 -19.05 17.73
CA HIS A 177 -0.80 -20.46 18.15
C HIS A 177 -0.73 -20.66 19.68
N HIS A 178 -0.67 -19.58 20.46
CA HIS A 178 -0.33 -19.61 21.87
C HIS A 178 -1.55 -19.44 22.77
N LEU A 179 -1.59 -20.22 23.85
CA LEU A 179 -2.58 -20.14 24.92
C LEU A 179 -1.85 -19.81 26.21
N ILE A 180 -2.22 -18.70 26.85
CA ILE A 180 -1.52 -18.11 27.98
C ILE A 180 -2.49 -18.03 29.15
N ASP A 181 -2.19 -18.74 30.23
CA ASP A 181 -3.05 -18.75 31.42
C ASP A 181 -2.99 -17.42 32.19
N ALA A 182 -3.85 -17.28 33.21
CA ALA A 182 -3.91 -16.07 34.05
C ALA A 182 -2.61 -15.79 34.85
N LYS A 183 -1.67 -16.74 34.92
CA LYS A 183 -0.35 -16.59 35.55
C LYS A 183 0.75 -16.26 34.53
N GLY A 184 0.42 -16.25 33.23
CA GLY A 184 1.37 -16.02 32.15
C GLY A 184 2.11 -17.25 31.67
N ASN A 185 1.68 -18.47 32.03
CA ASN A 185 2.30 -19.69 31.49
C ASN A 185 1.81 -19.93 30.06
N VAL A 186 2.75 -20.19 29.14
CA VAL A 186 2.47 -20.36 27.72
C VAL A 186 2.36 -21.84 27.36
N ARG A 187 1.35 -22.18 26.56
CA ARG A 187 1.25 -23.44 25.82
C ARG A 187 1.03 -23.12 24.34
N THR A 188 1.41 -24.02 23.46
CA THR A 188 1.40 -23.76 22.02
C THR A 188 0.77 -24.94 21.28
N ILE A 189 -0.19 -24.66 20.41
CA ILE A 189 -0.64 -25.61 19.38
C ILE A 189 0.47 -25.69 18.33
N SER A 190 0.97 -26.88 18.04
CA SER A 190 2.05 -27.04 17.06
C SER A 190 1.56 -26.67 15.66
N PRO A 191 2.32 -25.88 14.88
CA PRO A 191 2.04 -25.69 13.44
C PRO A 191 2.06 -27.00 12.64
N SER A 192 2.61 -28.10 13.17
CA SER A 192 2.48 -29.43 12.55
C SER A 192 1.07 -29.98 12.61
N ASP A 193 0.35 -29.66 13.68
CA ASP A 193 -0.99 -30.17 13.97
C ASP A 193 -2.06 -29.22 13.40
N MET A 194 -1.77 -27.91 13.44
CA MET A 194 -2.60 -26.85 12.88
C MET A 194 -1.76 -25.92 11.97
N PRO A 195 -1.44 -26.34 10.72
CA PRO A 195 -0.62 -25.54 9.81
C PRO A 195 -1.43 -24.36 9.25
N MET A 196 -1.38 -23.22 9.93
CA MET A 196 -2.17 -22.03 9.57
C MET A 196 -1.49 -20.71 9.96
N ARG A 197 -1.85 -19.66 9.22
CA ARG A 197 -1.59 -18.25 9.54
C ARG A 197 -2.80 -17.70 10.29
N VAL A 198 -2.77 -17.78 11.62
CA VAL A 198 -3.92 -17.44 12.48
C VAL A 198 -4.28 -15.97 12.37
N THR A 199 -5.44 -15.64 11.79
CA THR A 199 -5.89 -14.25 11.57
C THR A 199 -7.00 -13.82 12.51
N ALA A 200 -7.86 -14.76 12.93
CA ALA A 200 -8.89 -14.52 13.94
C ALA A 200 -9.12 -15.76 14.80
N ILE A 201 -9.59 -15.53 16.04
CA ILE A 201 -9.98 -16.56 17.00
C ILE A 201 -11.31 -16.11 17.61
N THR A 202 -12.32 -16.97 17.63
CA THR A 202 -13.68 -16.62 18.04
C THR A 202 -14.34 -17.76 18.83
N ARG A 203 -15.37 -17.41 19.61
CA ARG A 203 -16.18 -18.36 20.38
C ARG A 203 -16.76 -19.45 19.47
N HIS A 204 -16.91 -20.65 20.02
CA HIS A 204 -17.51 -21.76 19.30
C HIS A 204 -19.04 -21.75 19.43
N LEU A 205 -19.76 -22.05 18.34
CA LEU A 205 -21.23 -21.95 18.30
C LEU A 205 -21.95 -22.97 19.22
N LYS A 206 -21.39 -24.18 19.37
CA LYS A 206 -22.04 -25.30 20.09
C LYS A 206 -21.46 -25.61 21.49
N ASP A 207 -20.14 -25.55 21.64
CA ASP A 207 -19.41 -25.76 22.90
C ASP A 207 -18.47 -24.57 23.22
N PRO A 208 -19.03 -23.39 23.56
CA PRO A 208 -18.24 -22.20 23.84
C PRO A 208 -17.39 -22.31 25.12
N GLU A 209 -17.68 -23.26 26.02
CA GLU A 209 -16.89 -23.43 27.25
C GLU A 209 -15.52 -24.05 26.99
N ASN A 210 -15.44 -24.99 26.04
CA ASN A 210 -14.25 -25.82 25.83
C ASN A 210 -13.59 -25.62 24.47
N MET A 211 -14.32 -25.10 23.49
CA MET A 211 -13.87 -25.02 22.10
C MET A 211 -13.87 -23.58 21.58
N VAL A 212 -12.97 -23.31 20.65
CA VAL A 212 -12.93 -22.05 19.88
C VAL A 212 -12.72 -22.36 18.39
N TYR A 213 -13.10 -21.42 17.53
CA TYR A 213 -12.72 -21.45 16.12
C TYR A 213 -11.44 -20.65 15.88
N TYR A 214 -10.54 -21.23 15.09
CA TYR A 214 -9.34 -20.59 14.54
C TYR A 214 -9.51 -20.39 13.04
N ILE A 215 -9.31 -19.15 12.56
CA ILE A 215 -9.46 -18.78 11.16
C ILE A 215 -8.09 -18.48 10.55
N ASP A 216 -7.84 -19.11 9.41
CA ASP A 216 -6.59 -19.06 8.67
C ASP A 216 -6.61 -17.97 7.60
N MET A 217 -5.45 -17.39 7.29
CA MET A 217 -5.31 -16.46 6.19
C MET A 217 -5.59 -17.16 4.86
N GLU A 218 -5.20 -18.41 4.67
CA GLU A 218 -5.58 -19.16 3.46
C GLU A 218 -7.08 -19.51 3.43
N GLY A 219 -7.81 -19.31 4.52
CA GLY A 219 -9.26 -19.48 4.66
C GLY A 219 -9.71 -20.84 5.19
N ALA A 220 -8.80 -21.69 5.66
CA ALA A 220 -9.17 -22.83 6.47
C ALA A 220 -9.79 -22.38 7.81
N ILE A 221 -10.69 -23.19 8.35
CA ILE A 221 -11.27 -22.99 9.67
C ILE A 221 -11.08 -24.26 10.48
N TRP A 222 -10.54 -24.10 11.68
CA TRP A 222 -10.27 -25.17 12.62
C TRP A 222 -11.06 -24.94 13.91
N GLU A 223 -11.38 -26.02 14.59
CA GLU A 223 -11.85 -25.99 15.97
C GLU A 223 -10.75 -26.55 16.88
N ALA A 224 -10.58 -25.96 18.05
CA ALA A 224 -9.55 -26.36 19.00
C ALA A 224 -10.08 -26.39 20.43
N ASN A 225 -9.71 -27.43 21.18
CA ASN A 225 -10.00 -27.51 22.59
C ASN A 225 -8.99 -26.68 23.40
N VAL A 226 -9.46 -25.70 24.16
CA VAL A 226 -8.61 -24.75 24.90
C VAL A 226 -7.87 -25.38 26.09
N HIS A 227 -8.22 -26.62 26.47
CA HIS A 227 -7.61 -27.36 27.56
C HIS A 227 -6.63 -28.43 27.05
N SER A 228 -7.03 -29.28 26.11
CA SER A 228 -6.18 -30.37 25.58
C SER A 228 -5.27 -29.96 24.43
N LEU A 229 -5.56 -28.87 23.73
CA LEU A 229 -4.93 -28.43 22.49
C LEU A 229 -5.19 -29.35 21.28
N GLU A 230 -6.14 -30.27 21.39
CA GLU A 230 -6.58 -31.09 20.27
C GLU A 230 -7.32 -30.20 19.25
N VAL A 231 -7.01 -30.41 17.96
CA VAL A 231 -7.53 -29.60 16.85
C VAL A 231 -8.18 -30.46 15.79
N GLN A 232 -9.20 -29.92 15.13
CA GLN A 232 -9.86 -30.52 13.99
C GLN A 232 -10.13 -29.48 12.90
N ARG A 233 -9.79 -29.81 11.65
CA ARG A 233 -10.12 -28.92 10.53
C ARG A 233 -11.59 -29.10 10.15
N LEU A 234 -12.37 -28.04 10.31
CA LEU A 234 -13.78 -28.02 9.96
C LEU A 234 -13.99 -27.70 8.47
N PHE A 235 -13.27 -26.68 7.96
CA PHE A 235 -13.34 -26.28 6.56
C PHE A 235 -11.94 -26.07 5.97
N LYS A 236 -11.78 -26.43 4.70
CA LYS A 236 -10.54 -26.13 3.96
C LYS A 236 -10.55 -24.73 3.35
N LYS A 237 -11.68 -24.31 2.76
CA LYS A 237 -11.90 -22.96 2.22
C LYS A 237 -13.41 -22.77 1.97
N PRO A 238 -14.22 -22.36 2.95
CA PRO A 238 -15.68 -22.37 2.78
C PRO A 238 -16.17 -21.30 1.81
N VAL A 239 -15.45 -20.18 1.69
CA VAL A 239 -15.85 -18.99 0.94
C VAL A 239 -14.67 -18.42 0.13
N PRO A 240 -14.93 -17.64 -0.94
CA PRO A 240 -13.91 -16.97 -1.75
C PRO A 240 -13.17 -15.85 -0.98
N GLY A 241 -12.35 -15.05 -1.68
CA GLY A 241 -11.35 -14.18 -1.06
C GLY A 241 -10.17 -14.98 -0.52
N TRP A 242 -8.96 -14.68 -0.94
CA TRP A 242 -7.79 -15.53 -0.73
C TRP A 242 -7.08 -15.33 0.59
N HIS A 243 -7.20 -14.14 1.18
CA HIS A 243 -6.68 -13.86 2.51
C HIS A 243 -7.83 -13.64 3.50
N GLY A 244 -8.02 -14.58 4.41
CA GLY A 244 -8.93 -14.48 5.55
C GLY A 244 -8.37 -13.56 6.63
N LYS A 245 -9.26 -12.79 7.26
CA LYS A 245 -8.89 -11.63 8.06
C LYS A 245 -9.55 -11.63 9.43
N GLY A 246 -10.85 -11.34 9.48
CA GLY A 246 -11.62 -11.21 10.71
C GLY A 246 -12.57 -12.38 10.91
N GLY A 247 -13.00 -12.57 12.15
CA GLY A 247 -13.87 -13.66 12.55
C GLY A 247 -14.56 -13.38 13.88
N TYR A 248 -15.88 -13.53 13.93
CA TYR A 248 -16.67 -13.24 15.11
C TYR A 248 -17.92 -14.11 15.20
N THR A 249 -18.41 -14.34 16.41
CA THR A 249 -19.61 -15.14 16.64
C THR A 249 -20.62 -14.32 17.44
N SER A 250 -21.85 -14.22 16.94
CA SER A 250 -23.01 -13.65 17.64
C SER A 250 -24.28 -14.05 16.89
N GLN A 251 -25.47 -13.91 17.47
CA GLN A 251 -26.75 -14.19 16.81
C GLN A 251 -26.84 -15.62 16.21
N GLY A 252 -26.19 -16.59 16.87
CA GLY A 252 -26.15 -17.99 16.44
C GLY A 252 -25.38 -18.25 15.14
N ARG A 253 -24.40 -17.40 14.80
CA ARG A 253 -23.66 -17.49 13.52
C ARG A 253 -22.20 -17.09 13.68
N LEU A 254 -21.35 -17.80 12.95
CA LEU A 254 -19.95 -17.44 12.70
C LEU A 254 -19.90 -16.53 11.47
N VAL A 255 -19.33 -15.34 11.62
CA VAL A 255 -19.12 -14.39 10.53
C VAL A 255 -17.62 -14.26 10.27
N ILE A 256 -17.22 -14.32 9.00
CA ILE A 256 -15.82 -14.18 8.58
C ILE A 256 -15.67 -13.16 7.47
N SER A 257 -14.49 -12.54 7.40
CA SER A 257 -14.10 -11.62 6.33
C SER A 257 -12.84 -12.10 5.61
N ASN A 258 -12.83 -12.00 4.28
CA ASN A 258 -11.64 -12.20 3.46
C ASN A 258 -11.46 -11.06 2.44
N ASN A 259 -10.22 -10.85 2.01
CA ASN A 259 -9.85 -9.85 1.03
C ASN A 259 -8.99 -10.48 -0.11
N GLY A 260 -9.04 -9.87 -1.28
CA GLY A 260 -8.26 -10.16 -2.49
C GLY A 260 -8.57 -11.48 -3.18
N GLU A 261 -8.45 -11.50 -4.51
CA GLU A 261 -8.59 -12.75 -5.30
C GLU A 261 -7.55 -12.90 -6.42
N LEU A 262 -6.52 -12.05 -6.43
CA LEU A 262 -5.47 -12.14 -7.43
C LEU A 262 -4.42 -13.20 -7.03
N HIS A 263 -4.04 -14.04 -7.99
CA HIS A 263 -2.85 -14.89 -8.00
C HIS A 263 -2.66 -15.94 -6.87
N VAL A 264 -3.56 -16.07 -5.90
CA VAL A 264 -3.34 -16.92 -4.71
C VAL A 264 -4.56 -17.76 -4.33
N GLY A 265 -4.96 -18.79 -5.08
CA GLY A 265 -6.01 -19.67 -4.58
C GLY A 265 -6.68 -20.55 -5.63
N SER A 266 -7.71 -21.26 -5.20
CA SER A 266 -8.48 -22.17 -6.03
C SER A 266 -9.92 -22.26 -5.55
N TYR A 267 -10.87 -22.13 -6.46
CA TYR A 267 -12.30 -22.26 -6.17
C TYR A 267 -12.77 -23.69 -5.95
N LYS A 268 -11.91 -24.71 -6.13
CA LYS A 268 -12.28 -26.13 -6.01
C LYS A 268 -12.87 -26.51 -4.65
N ASP A 269 -12.41 -25.86 -3.59
CA ASP A 269 -12.83 -26.15 -2.22
C ASP A 269 -13.91 -25.16 -1.71
N VAL A 270 -14.22 -24.11 -2.49
CA VAL A 270 -15.21 -23.07 -2.14
C VAL A 270 -16.62 -23.65 -2.14
N LEU A 271 -17.33 -23.48 -1.03
CA LEU A 271 -18.69 -24.00 -0.86
C LEU A 271 -19.76 -23.04 -1.40
N VAL A 272 -19.57 -21.72 -1.25
CA VAL A 272 -20.49 -20.67 -1.73
C VAL A 272 -19.74 -19.44 -2.23
N GLY A 273 -20.33 -18.64 -3.13
CA GLY A 273 -19.82 -17.32 -3.56
C GLY A 273 -19.14 -17.27 -4.94
N GLY A 274 -18.39 -18.31 -5.33
CA GLY A 274 -17.81 -18.44 -6.67
C GLY A 274 -16.77 -17.36 -7.04
N GLU A 275 -16.37 -17.33 -8.32
CA GLU A 275 -15.33 -16.43 -8.82
C GLU A 275 -15.77 -14.96 -8.86
N ALA A 276 -14.88 -14.03 -8.52
CA ALA A 276 -15.12 -12.61 -8.72
C ALA A 276 -15.32 -12.27 -10.20
N LYS A 277 -16.37 -11.51 -10.50
CA LYS A 277 -16.70 -11.03 -11.86
C LYS A 277 -16.06 -9.68 -12.18
N THR A 278 -15.71 -8.91 -11.15
CA THR A 278 -15.08 -7.60 -11.25
C THR A 278 -13.99 -7.47 -10.19
N GLU A 279 -13.13 -6.46 -10.31
CA GLU A 279 -12.09 -6.21 -9.31
C GLU A 279 -12.66 -5.87 -7.93
N GLU A 280 -13.82 -5.22 -7.87
CA GLU A 280 -14.48 -4.88 -6.60
C GLU A 280 -15.01 -6.13 -5.89
N GLU A 281 -15.35 -7.21 -6.62
CA GLU A 281 -15.84 -8.46 -6.03
C GLU A 281 -14.74 -9.32 -5.39
N ARG A 282 -13.47 -8.90 -5.45
CA ARG A 282 -12.31 -9.67 -4.98
C ARG A 282 -12.18 -9.67 -3.45
N GLY A 283 -13.10 -10.33 -2.76
CA GLY A 283 -13.16 -10.43 -1.31
C GLY A 283 -14.55 -10.86 -0.86
N VAL A 284 -14.74 -11.13 0.43
CA VAL A 284 -16.05 -11.56 0.94
C VAL A 284 -16.30 -11.23 2.40
N LEU A 285 -17.55 -10.92 2.72
CA LEU A 285 -18.14 -11.08 4.05
C LEU A 285 -19.16 -12.21 3.97
N ALA A 286 -19.04 -13.20 4.85
CA ALA A 286 -19.88 -14.38 4.85
C ALA A 286 -20.23 -14.85 6.26
N GLU A 287 -21.33 -15.60 6.36
CA GLU A 287 -21.90 -16.08 7.61
C GLU A 287 -22.23 -17.58 7.53
N TRP A 288 -22.06 -18.28 8.64
CA TRP A 288 -22.38 -19.69 8.82
C TRP A 288 -23.19 -19.89 10.10
N ASP A 289 -24.37 -20.48 9.99
CA ASP A 289 -25.31 -20.69 11.11
C ASP A 289 -25.08 -22.01 11.87
N GLY A 290 -23.99 -22.72 11.59
CA GLY A 290 -23.72 -24.07 12.10
C GLY A 290 -24.13 -25.20 11.13
N GLU A 291 -24.84 -24.87 10.05
CA GLU A 291 -25.27 -25.80 9.00
C GLU A 291 -24.95 -25.29 7.59
N THR A 292 -25.35 -24.06 7.26
CA THR A 292 -25.29 -23.48 5.92
C THR A 292 -24.48 -22.20 5.86
N TRP A 293 -23.68 -22.07 4.79
CA TRP A 293 -22.93 -20.85 4.49
C TRP A 293 -23.75 -19.92 3.60
N LYS A 294 -23.68 -18.61 3.88
CA LYS A 294 -24.28 -17.57 3.06
C LYS A 294 -23.31 -16.42 2.82
N ILE A 295 -23.32 -15.92 1.59
CA ILE A 295 -22.61 -14.70 1.23
C ILE A 295 -23.44 -13.49 1.67
N VAL A 296 -22.82 -12.62 2.47
CA VAL A 296 -23.41 -11.32 2.83
C VAL A 296 -23.10 -10.31 1.72
N GLU A 297 -21.83 -10.21 1.33
CA GLU A 297 -21.39 -9.30 0.27
C GLU A 297 -20.04 -9.73 -0.32
N ARG A 298 -19.86 -9.52 -1.64
CA ARG A 298 -18.59 -9.73 -2.34
C ARG A 298 -17.85 -8.39 -2.46
N ARG A 299 -17.01 -8.07 -1.47
CA ARG A 299 -16.13 -6.90 -1.38
C ARG A 299 -14.93 -7.21 -0.51
N GLN A 300 -13.91 -6.36 -0.52
CA GLN A 300 -12.76 -6.48 0.38
C GLN A 300 -13.21 -6.25 1.84
N TYR A 301 -12.90 -7.15 2.76
CA TYR A 301 -13.16 -7.00 4.20
C TYR A 301 -11.97 -7.47 5.03
N THR A 302 -11.70 -6.78 6.14
CA THR A 302 -10.51 -6.99 6.99
C THR A 302 -10.80 -7.16 8.47
N GLU A 303 -12.01 -6.85 8.93
CA GLU A 303 -12.37 -6.98 10.34
C GLU A 303 -13.80 -7.49 10.51
N VAL A 304 -14.02 -8.28 11.57
CA VAL A 304 -15.34 -8.63 12.10
C VAL A 304 -15.23 -8.63 13.62
N THR A 305 -16.01 -7.77 14.28
CA THR A 305 -15.99 -7.60 15.74
C THR A 305 -17.37 -7.15 16.24
N GLY A 306 -17.50 -6.79 17.50
CA GLY A 306 -18.73 -6.28 18.10
C GLY A 306 -18.47 -5.64 19.46
N PRO A 307 -19.53 -5.29 20.22
CA PRO A 307 -19.40 -4.63 21.52
C PRO A 307 -18.57 -5.38 22.56
N ASN A 308 -18.44 -6.71 22.44
CA ASN A 308 -17.59 -7.50 23.37
C ASN A 308 -16.11 -7.54 22.91
N GLY A 309 -15.79 -6.98 21.75
CA GLY A 309 -14.41 -6.77 21.29
C GLY A 309 -13.59 -8.06 21.29
N ILE A 310 -12.45 -8.03 22.01
CA ILE A 310 -11.46 -9.12 22.00
C ILE A 310 -11.93 -10.43 22.64
N THR A 311 -13.11 -10.49 23.25
CA THR A 311 -13.64 -11.77 23.77
C THR A 311 -14.16 -12.68 22.65
N GLY A 312 -14.13 -12.21 21.41
CA GLY A 312 -14.37 -13.03 20.23
C GLY A 312 -15.84 -13.41 20.00
N GLY A 313 -16.80 -12.81 20.70
CA GLY A 313 -18.21 -13.02 20.39
C GLY A 313 -19.17 -12.89 21.57
N SER A 314 -20.42 -13.28 21.32
CA SER A 314 -21.45 -13.55 22.32
C SER A 314 -22.29 -14.77 21.91
N ASP A 315 -22.96 -15.39 22.89
CA ASP A 315 -23.97 -16.41 22.61
C ASP A 315 -25.38 -15.81 22.45
N GLY A 316 -25.49 -14.48 22.60
CA GLY A 316 -26.73 -13.72 22.48
C GLY A 316 -26.87 -13.04 21.12
N ASP A 317 -27.62 -11.94 21.11
CA ASP A 317 -27.96 -11.20 19.89
C ASP A 317 -27.19 -9.89 19.72
N ASP A 318 -25.98 -9.80 20.31
CA ASP A 318 -25.15 -8.60 20.20
C ASP A 318 -24.87 -8.25 18.73
N PRO A 319 -24.82 -6.95 18.37
CA PRO A 319 -24.56 -6.56 17.00
C PRO A 319 -23.15 -6.96 16.57
N ILE A 320 -23.00 -7.29 15.29
CA ILE A 320 -21.70 -7.53 14.66
C ILE A 320 -21.39 -6.34 13.76
N TRP A 321 -20.16 -5.83 13.86
CA TRP A 321 -19.60 -4.82 12.98
C TRP A 321 -18.51 -5.45 12.11
N ALA A 322 -18.52 -5.15 10.81
CA ALA A 322 -17.44 -5.55 9.92
C ALA A 322 -16.96 -4.36 9.09
N MET A 323 -15.65 -4.30 8.87
CA MET A 323 -15.02 -3.24 8.10
C MET A 323 -14.42 -3.77 6.80
N GLY A 324 -14.66 -3.03 5.74
CA GLY A 324 -14.19 -3.32 4.40
C GLY A 324 -14.09 -2.06 3.58
N TRP A 325 -13.90 -2.21 2.28
CA TRP A 325 -13.85 -1.08 1.37
C TRP A 325 -14.24 -1.48 -0.05
N ASP A 326 -14.49 -0.45 -0.85
CA ASP A 326 -14.46 -0.52 -2.31
C ASP A 326 -13.64 0.65 -2.85
N ARG A 327 -13.61 0.85 -4.17
CA ARG A 327 -12.83 1.95 -4.77
C ARG A 327 -13.25 3.36 -4.33
N ARG A 328 -14.43 3.54 -3.73
CA ARG A 328 -14.98 4.84 -3.31
C ARG A 328 -14.70 5.14 -1.86
N THR A 329 -14.88 4.16 -0.99
CA THR A 329 -15.22 4.42 0.42
C THR A 329 -14.85 3.25 1.33
N VAL A 330 -14.69 3.53 2.61
CA VAL A 330 -14.73 2.52 3.67
C VAL A 330 -16.17 2.07 3.86
N ARG A 331 -16.39 0.77 4.00
CA ARG A 331 -17.70 0.13 4.20
C ARG A 331 -17.78 -0.44 5.61
N LEU A 332 -18.70 0.07 6.41
CA LEU A 332 -19.05 -0.45 7.72
C LEU A 332 -20.36 -1.24 7.60
N LYS A 333 -20.28 -2.55 7.83
CA LYS A 333 -21.45 -3.44 7.87
C LYS A 333 -21.87 -3.65 9.31
N VAL A 334 -23.17 -3.59 9.56
CA VAL A 334 -23.76 -3.87 10.86
C VAL A 334 -24.81 -4.95 10.74
N LEU A 335 -24.64 -6.04 11.49
CA LEU A 335 -25.68 -7.04 11.70
C LEU A 335 -26.40 -6.72 13.01
N GLU A 336 -27.68 -6.39 12.91
CA GLU A 336 -28.56 -6.16 14.06
C GLU A 336 -29.92 -6.80 13.78
N ASP A 337 -30.51 -7.45 14.78
CA ASP A 337 -31.80 -8.14 14.66
C ASP A 337 -31.85 -9.12 13.45
N GLY A 338 -30.74 -9.82 13.17
CA GLY A 338 -30.59 -10.75 12.04
C GLY A 338 -30.53 -10.11 10.65
N LYS A 339 -30.37 -8.78 10.55
CA LYS A 339 -30.33 -8.03 9.28
C LYS A 339 -29.04 -7.24 9.12
N TRP A 340 -28.50 -7.27 7.90
CA TRP A 340 -27.31 -6.53 7.52
C TRP A 340 -27.66 -5.13 7.00
N HIS A 341 -26.96 -4.13 7.52
CA HIS A 341 -27.02 -2.73 7.13
C HIS A 341 -25.63 -2.25 6.70
N THR A 342 -25.56 -1.25 5.83
CA THR A 342 -24.30 -0.68 5.34
C THR A 342 -24.25 0.81 5.65
N TYR A 343 -23.10 1.27 6.12
CA TYR A 343 -22.74 2.67 6.27
C TYR A 343 -21.41 2.91 5.55
N LEU A 344 -21.28 4.08 4.92
CA LEU A 344 -20.12 4.44 4.11
C LEU A 344 -19.35 5.58 4.79
N LEU A 345 -18.02 5.45 4.84
CA LEU A 345 -17.14 6.45 5.43
C LEU A 345 -16.04 6.86 4.43
N PRO A 346 -15.65 8.14 4.42
CA PRO A 346 -14.60 8.63 3.52
C PRO A 346 -13.23 8.04 3.87
N LYS A 347 -12.32 7.99 2.89
CA LYS A 347 -10.92 7.57 3.06
C LYS A 347 -10.01 8.78 3.23
N ALA A 348 -9.12 8.78 4.23
CA ALA A 348 -8.14 9.86 4.38
C ALA A 348 -6.95 9.70 3.43
N ALA A 349 -6.54 8.44 3.21
CA ALA A 349 -5.46 8.07 2.31
C ALA A 349 -5.92 6.96 1.34
N TYR A 350 -5.32 6.94 0.15
CA TYR A 350 -5.46 5.84 -0.82
C TYR A 350 -4.29 4.85 -0.75
N CYS A 351 -3.40 5.02 0.23
CA CYS A 351 -2.56 3.92 0.69
C CYS A 351 -3.49 2.79 1.16
N ASN A 352 -2.98 1.56 1.14
CA ASN A 352 -3.71 0.43 1.74
C ASN A 352 -5.03 0.08 1.02
N ASP A 353 -5.15 0.45 -0.27
CA ASP A 353 -6.35 0.29 -1.11
C ASP A 353 -6.23 -0.86 -2.14
N ALA A 354 -5.47 -1.90 -1.79
CA ALA A 354 -5.13 -2.97 -2.70
C ALA A 354 -6.33 -3.85 -3.08
N SER A 355 -6.49 -4.13 -4.38
CA SER A 355 -7.50 -5.08 -4.87
C SER A 355 -6.97 -6.53 -4.97
N HIS A 356 -5.66 -6.72 -4.86
CA HIS A 356 -4.97 -7.98 -5.13
C HIS A 356 -4.97 -8.97 -3.97
N GLY A 357 -5.03 -8.49 -2.74
CA GLY A 357 -5.08 -9.31 -1.53
C GLY A 357 -3.83 -9.28 -0.68
N TRP A 358 -2.70 -8.74 -1.14
CA TRP A 358 -1.49 -8.60 -0.33
C TRP A 358 -1.55 -7.48 0.71
N TYR A 359 -2.70 -6.85 0.88
CA TYR A 359 -3.00 -6.13 2.11
C TYR A 359 -3.01 -7.15 3.26
N THR A 360 -1.89 -7.31 3.98
CA THR A 360 -1.63 -8.37 4.97
C THR A 360 -2.17 -8.04 6.35
N GLU A 361 -2.57 -6.80 6.60
CA GLU A 361 -2.81 -6.27 7.94
C GLU A 361 -4.29 -6.19 8.32
N TRP A 362 -4.56 -5.73 9.55
CA TRP A 362 -5.87 -5.81 10.18
C TRP A 362 -6.27 -4.52 10.91
N PRO A 363 -6.79 -3.51 10.20
CA PRO A 363 -7.46 -2.38 10.84
C PRO A 363 -8.52 -2.85 11.85
N ARG A 364 -8.66 -2.16 12.99
CA ARG A 364 -9.46 -2.62 14.14
C ARG A 364 -10.55 -1.63 14.54
N ILE A 365 -11.63 -2.15 15.13
CA ILE A 365 -12.52 -1.43 16.06
C ILE A 365 -12.28 -2.01 17.44
N ARG A 366 -11.78 -1.22 18.38
CA ARG A 366 -11.41 -1.71 19.72
C ARG A 366 -11.45 -0.62 20.79
N GLU A 367 -11.66 -1.06 22.03
CA GLU A 367 -11.55 -0.21 23.21
C GLU A 367 -10.11 0.29 23.43
N ILE A 368 -10.00 1.57 23.72
CA ILE A 368 -8.77 2.27 24.13
C ILE A 368 -8.93 2.76 25.58
N THR A 369 -8.23 3.82 25.98
CA THR A 369 -8.23 4.28 27.38
C THR A 369 -9.60 4.83 27.81
N ASP A 370 -9.90 4.71 29.10
CA ASP A 370 -11.09 5.27 29.76
C ASP A 370 -12.45 4.83 29.18
N GLY A 371 -12.53 3.62 28.63
CA GLY A 371 -13.76 3.08 28.04
C GLY A 371 -14.14 3.71 26.70
N ARG A 372 -13.26 4.54 26.12
CA ARG A 372 -13.42 5.08 24.77
C ARG A 372 -13.11 3.98 23.74
N TRP A 373 -13.76 4.04 22.59
CA TRP A 373 -13.57 3.10 21.51
C TRP A 373 -13.10 3.84 20.26
N MET A 374 -12.18 3.22 19.53
CA MET A 374 -11.59 3.78 18.33
C MET A 374 -11.73 2.77 17.19
N MET A 375 -11.94 3.30 16.00
CA MET A 375 -11.84 2.59 14.74
C MET A 375 -10.67 3.16 13.94
N ASP A 376 -9.85 2.31 13.35
CA ASP A 376 -8.81 2.72 12.41
C ASP A 376 -9.03 2.09 11.05
N MET A 377 -9.02 2.88 9.97
CA MET A 377 -8.98 2.37 8.60
C MET A 377 -8.59 3.45 7.57
N HIS A 378 -7.83 3.06 6.54
CA HIS A 378 -7.40 3.94 5.43
C HIS A 378 -6.77 5.27 5.89
N GLY A 379 -5.87 5.18 6.88
CA GLY A 379 -5.08 6.30 7.39
C GLY A 379 -5.87 7.31 8.22
N MET A 380 -7.00 6.91 8.81
CA MET A 380 -7.82 7.74 9.69
C MET A 380 -8.22 6.99 10.95
N PHE A 381 -7.97 7.61 12.10
CA PHE A 381 -8.62 7.22 13.34
C PHE A 381 -9.99 7.89 13.46
N PHE A 382 -10.99 7.12 13.88
CA PHE A 382 -12.31 7.60 14.21
C PHE A 382 -12.65 7.23 15.65
N ASP A 383 -13.30 8.16 16.36
CA ASP A 383 -14.12 7.78 17.50
C ASP A 383 -15.16 6.76 17.03
N PHE A 384 -15.39 5.72 17.82
CA PHE A 384 -16.40 4.72 17.51
C PHE A 384 -17.26 4.46 18.75
N PRO A 385 -18.59 4.61 18.72
CA PRO A 385 -19.40 4.35 19.89
C PRO A 385 -19.56 2.84 20.09
N LYS A 386 -19.24 2.33 21.29
CA LYS A 386 -19.50 0.92 21.66
C LYS A 386 -20.97 0.50 21.47
N THR A 387 -21.88 1.47 21.49
CA THR A 387 -23.32 1.29 21.31
C THR A 387 -23.80 1.51 19.87
N PHE A 388 -22.89 1.55 18.88
CA PHE A 388 -23.25 1.74 17.48
C PHE A 388 -24.29 0.69 17.03
N SER A 389 -25.44 1.19 16.61
CA SER A 389 -26.58 0.39 16.16
C SER A 389 -27.30 1.09 15.01
N VAL A 390 -28.22 0.39 14.34
CA VAL A 390 -29.01 0.99 13.24
C VAL A 390 -29.92 2.09 13.78
N LYS A 391 -30.42 1.93 15.01
CA LYS A 391 -31.30 2.89 15.70
C LYS A 391 -30.51 4.04 16.35
N GLN A 392 -29.22 3.85 16.59
CA GLN A 392 -28.33 4.84 17.21
C GLN A 392 -26.94 4.76 16.58
N SER A 393 -26.79 5.41 15.43
CA SER A 393 -25.59 5.41 14.59
C SER A 393 -24.78 6.71 14.67
N LYS A 394 -25.10 7.60 15.61
CA LYS A 394 -24.33 8.82 15.88
C LYS A 394 -23.12 8.52 16.76
N GLY A 395 -22.02 9.23 16.53
CA GLY A 395 -20.83 9.19 17.37
C GLY A 395 -19.54 8.80 16.64
N ILE A 396 -19.64 8.33 15.39
CA ILE A 396 -18.45 8.17 14.54
C ILE A 396 -17.96 9.55 14.11
N ARG A 397 -16.73 9.91 14.48
CA ARG A 397 -16.12 11.20 14.16
C ARG A 397 -14.63 11.03 13.90
N PRO A 398 -14.04 11.69 12.90
CA PRO A 398 -12.61 11.63 12.68
C PRO A 398 -11.85 12.26 13.86
N ILE A 399 -10.77 11.61 14.30
CA ILE A 399 -9.86 12.08 15.35
C ILE A 399 -8.67 12.80 14.69
N GLY A 400 -8.01 12.12 13.75
CA GLY A 400 -6.84 12.60 13.03
C GLY A 400 -6.38 11.57 12.00
N SER A 401 -5.81 12.05 10.89
CA SER A 401 -5.20 11.15 9.89
C SER A 401 -3.77 10.80 10.29
N HIS A 402 -3.29 9.64 9.88
CA HIS A 402 -1.97 9.16 10.28
C HIS A 402 -1.16 8.59 9.10
N LEU A 403 0.15 8.57 9.27
CA LEU A 403 1.13 8.04 8.31
C LEU A 403 1.58 6.63 8.66
N ARG A 404 1.53 6.27 9.94
CA ARG A 404 1.97 4.98 10.43
C ARG A 404 1.07 3.86 9.92
N TYR A 405 1.64 2.68 9.72
CA TYR A 405 0.82 1.50 9.55
C TYR A 405 0.40 0.95 10.93
N VAL A 406 -0.91 0.79 11.22
CA VAL A 406 -1.42 0.37 12.54
C VAL A 406 -2.24 -0.94 12.47
N PRO A 407 -1.63 -2.12 12.69
CA PRO A 407 -2.37 -3.41 12.64
C PRO A 407 -3.18 -3.74 13.91
N ASP A 408 -2.89 -3.11 15.05
CA ASP A 408 -3.63 -3.30 16.30
C ASP A 408 -3.34 -2.18 17.30
N PHE A 409 -4.22 -2.01 18.28
CA PHE A 409 -4.06 -1.05 19.36
C PHE A 409 -4.79 -1.49 20.63
N CYS A 410 -4.36 -1.01 21.79
CA CYS A 410 -5.04 -1.26 23.06
C CYS A 410 -4.70 -0.22 24.13
N ALA A 411 -5.51 -0.14 25.17
CA ALA A 411 -5.11 0.50 26.42
C ALA A 411 -4.23 -0.43 27.26
N TRP A 412 -3.08 0.06 27.71
CA TRP A 412 -2.22 -0.66 28.65
C TRP A 412 -1.42 0.30 29.51
N ASN A 413 -1.29 -0.02 30.80
CA ASN A 413 -0.50 0.78 31.76
C ASN A 413 -0.88 2.28 31.79
N GLY A 414 -2.16 2.59 31.60
CA GLY A 414 -2.67 3.97 31.57
C GLY A 414 -2.39 4.73 30.27
N GLN A 415 -1.88 4.07 29.23
CA GLN A 415 -1.53 4.66 27.94
C GLN A 415 -2.28 3.97 26.80
N LEU A 416 -2.43 4.70 25.69
CA LEU A 416 -2.74 4.11 24.40
C LEU A 416 -1.45 3.51 23.82
N VAL A 417 -1.52 2.26 23.37
CA VAL A 417 -0.43 1.58 22.66
C VAL A 417 -0.90 1.21 21.27
N LEU A 418 -0.10 1.56 20.25
CA LEU A 418 -0.30 1.17 18.86
C LEU A 418 0.79 0.18 18.45
N ALA A 419 0.39 -0.92 17.82
CA ALA A 419 1.27 -1.82 17.09
C ALA A 419 1.56 -1.23 15.70
N THR A 420 2.76 -1.49 15.16
CA THR A 420 3.17 -0.95 13.86
C THR A 420 3.63 -2.02 12.88
N ASP A 421 3.58 -1.68 11.58
CA ASP A 421 4.33 -2.35 10.52
C ASP A 421 5.19 -1.32 9.78
N GLU A 422 6.40 -1.09 10.28
CA GLU A 422 7.22 0.04 9.85
C GLU A 422 8.02 -0.22 8.59
N THR A 423 8.71 -1.36 8.51
CA THR A 423 9.55 -1.60 7.35
C THR A 423 9.47 -3.07 6.97
N SER A 424 8.77 -3.32 5.87
CA SER A 424 8.95 -4.49 5.03
C SER A 424 10.08 -4.24 4.03
N ILE A 425 10.84 -5.28 3.71
CA ILE A 425 11.84 -5.23 2.63
C ILE A 425 11.30 -5.84 1.32
N GLN A 426 10.00 -6.14 1.28
CA GLN A 426 9.33 -6.67 0.09
C GLN A 426 9.18 -5.57 -0.96
N GLY A 427 10.10 -5.54 -1.93
CA GLY A 427 10.09 -4.50 -2.96
C GLY A 427 10.70 -3.16 -2.52
N ASN A 428 11.15 -3.05 -1.26
CA ASN A 428 11.90 -1.90 -0.75
C ASN A 428 13.41 -2.20 -0.78
N PRO A 429 14.15 -1.76 -1.81
CA PRO A 429 15.59 -1.99 -1.88
C PRO A 429 16.34 -1.18 -0.83
N LEU A 430 15.80 -0.07 -0.31
CA LEU A 430 16.50 0.87 0.57
C LEU A 430 16.36 0.54 2.06
N ALA A 431 15.94 -0.67 2.39
CA ALA A 431 15.93 -1.20 3.75
C ALA A 431 16.68 -2.54 3.80
N GLY A 432 17.63 -2.67 4.74
CA GLY A 432 18.45 -3.88 4.87
C GLY A 432 17.76 -5.02 5.62
N GLN A 433 16.81 -4.71 6.50
CA GLN A 433 16.08 -5.68 7.28
C GLN A 433 14.67 -5.17 7.63
N PRO A 434 13.69 -6.07 7.79
CA PRO A 434 12.39 -5.69 8.24
C PRO A 434 12.32 -5.60 9.76
N GLN A 435 11.57 -4.61 10.23
CA GLN A 435 11.48 -4.24 11.63
C GLN A 435 10.19 -3.48 11.93
N SER A 436 9.74 -3.55 13.18
CA SER A 436 8.61 -2.76 13.70
C SER A 436 8.75 -2.52 15.21
N ASN A 437 8.01 -1.55 15.72
CA ASN A 437 8.02 -1.19 17.13
C ASN A 437 6.59 -0.91 17.64
N LEU A 438 6.48 -0.47 18.88
CA LEU A 438 5.26 0.02 19.49
C LEU A 438 5.33 1.53 19.62
N TRP A 439 4.18 2.19 19.47
CA TRP A 439 4.00 3.58 19.86
C TRP A 439 3.17 3.66 21.15
N PHE A 440 3.57 4.53 22.07
CA PHE A 440 2.96 4.80 23.36
C PHE A 440 2.62 6.28 23.47
N GLY A 441 1.39 6.59 23.86
CA GLY A 441 0.94 7.96 24.10
C GLY A 441 -0.48 7.96 24.62
N ASP A 442 -1.25 8.99 24.24
CA ASP A 442 -2.65 9.10 24.62
C ASP A 442 -3.56 9.48 23.44
N TYR A 443 -4.87 9.59 23.73
CA TYR A 443 -5.88 9.95 22.74
C TYR A 443 -5.71 11.37 22.18
N GLN A 444 -5.22 12.32 22.98
CA GLN A 444 -5.02 13.71 22.55
C GLN A 444 -3.85 13.82 21.58
N ASP A 445 -2.81 13.02 21.75
CA ASP A 445 -1.69 12.97 20.81
C ASP A 445 -2.16 12.70 19.38
N LEU A 446 -3.14 11.80 19.19
CA LEU A 446 -3.70 11.46 17.88
C LEU A 446 -4.32 12.68 17.16
N GLN A 447 -4.87 13.63 17.92
CA GLN A 447 -5.46 14.85 17.36
C GLN A 447 -4.40 15.82 16.84
N THR A 448 -3.15 15.67 17.29
CA THR A 448 -2.00 16.49 16.84
C THR A 448 -1.32 15.91 15.60
N TRP A 449 -1.81 14.81 15.04
CA TRP A 449 -1.25 14.23 13.82
C TRP A 449 -1.85 14.91 12.59
N GLY A 450 -2.14 14.20 11.50
CA GLY A 450 -2.64 14.80 10.29
C GLY A 450 -4.09 15.28 10.38
N PRO A 451 -4.52 16.15 9.44
CA PRO A 451 -5.86 16.72 9.44
C PRO A 451 -6.94 15.65 9.29
N ALA A 452 -8.10 15.89 9.91
CA ALA A 452 -9.32 15.12 9.72
C ALA A 452 -9.97 15.41 8.35
N SER A 453 -9.21 15.21 7.26
CA SER A 453 -9.67 15.39 5.88
C SER A 453 -9.75 14.04 5.17
N ALA A 454 -10.85 13.80 4.47
CA ALA A 454 -11.12 12.53 3.81
C ALA A 454 -12.06 12.69 2.62
N TYR A 455 -12.03 11.72 1.72
CA TYR A 455 -12.65 11.78 0.40
C TYR A 455 -13.42 10.49 0.12
N GLY A 456 -14.57 10.59 -0.55
CA GLY A 456 -15.37 9.43 -0.88
C GLY A 456 -16.81 9.79 -1.20
N GLY A 457 -17.62 8.80 -1.53
CA GLY A 457 -19.05 8.99 -1.69
C GLY A 457 -19.77 7.69 -2.05
N PRO A 458 -21.11 7.70 -2.07
CA PRO A 458 -21.86 6.50 -2.39
C PRO A 458 -21.68 6.02 -3.83
N TRP A 459 -21.42 6.92 -4.78
CA TRP A 459 -21.37 6.59 -6.21
C TRP A 459 -20.21 7.29 -6.93
N ILE A 460 -19.55 6.57 -7.83
CA ILE A 460 -18.59 7.16 -8.78
C ILE A 460 -18.60 6.40 -10.10
N ASP A 461 -19.23 6.96 -11.13
CA ASP A 461 -19.57 6.25 -12.37
C ASP A 461 -20.25 4.89 -12.07
N ASP A 462 -21.29 4.91 -11.23
CA ASP A 462 -22.08 3.72 -10.91
C ASP A 462 -23.45 3.75 -11.58
N GLU A 463 -23.94 2.58 -11.99
CA GLU A 463 -25.33 2.43 -12.43
C GLU A 463 -26.26 2.58 -11.22
N VAL A 464 -27.14 3.57 -11.26
CA VAL A 464 -28.10 3.88 -10.19
C VAL A 464 -29.51 3.69 -10.71
N LYS A 465 -30.36 3.09 -9.89
CA LYS A 465 -31.79 2.89 -10.18
C LYS A 465 -32.63 4.07 -9.73
N ALA A 466 -33.62 4.40 -10.54
CA ALA A 466 -34.60 5.43 -10.24
C ALA A 466 -35.24 5.18 -8.88
N ASN A 467 -35.30 6.23 -8.07
CA ASN A 467 -35.98 6.25 -6.80
C ASN A 467 -35.42 5.31 -5.70
N GLU A 468 -34.19 4.80 -5.87
CA GLU A 468 -33.48 4.06 -4.83
C GLU A 468 -32.50 4.97 -4.09
N TRP A 469 -32.50 4.90 -2.76
CA TRP A 469 -31.55 5.63 -1.93
C TRP A 469 -30.19 4.95 -1.93
N SER A 470 -29.13 5.73 -1.98
CA SER A 470 -27.78 5.27 -1.65
C SER A 470 -27.69 4.77 -0.21
N ASP A 471 -26.67 3.98 0.08
CA ASP A 471 -26.24 3.75 1.46
C ASP A 471 -25.89 5.11 2.14
N PRO A 472 -26.12 5.25 3.46
CA PRO A 472 -25.73 6.43 4.24
C PRO A 472 -24.23 6.71 4.19
N PHE A 473 -23.84 7.96 3.94
CA PHE A 473 -22.45 8.40 3.90
C PHE A 473 -22.14 9.38 5.04
N LEU A 474 -21.06 9.13 5.78
CA LEU A 474 -20.67 9.91 6.96
C LEU A 474 -20.25 11.32 6.57
N VAL A 475 -20.85 12.32 7.23
CA VAL A 475 -20.43 13.72 7.09
C VAL A 475 -20.14 14.42 8.41
N ASP A 476 -20.37 13.75 9.54
CA ASP A 476 -20.12 14.34 10.86
C ASP A 476 -18.62 14.53 11.13
N GLY A 477 -18.29 15.61 11.82
CA GLY A 477 -16.92 15.90 12.27
C GLY A 477 -15.98 16.49 11.23
N PHE A 478 -16.47 16.79 10.02
CA PHE A 478 -15.74 17.55 9.00
C PHE A 478 -16.19 19.03 8.98
N GLN A 479 -15.30 19.95 8.61
CA GLN A 479 -15.60 21.39 8.59
C GLN A 479 -16.21 21.82 7.26
N SER A 480 -15.50 21.58 6.16
CA SER A 480 -15.89 21.99 4.82
C SER A 480 -16.20 20.78 3.94
N ARG A 481 -17.19 20.91 3.06
CA ARG A 481 -17.67 19.81 2.21
C ARG A 481 -17.90 20.32 0.79
N THR A 482 -17.10 19.83 -0.15
CA THR A 482 -17.32 20.03 -1.60
C THR A 482 -18.01 18.81 -2.16
N LEU A 483 -19.24 18.96 -2.66
CA LEU A 483 -20.03 17.92 -3.30
C LEU A 483 -19.83 17.96 -4.81
N TYR A 484 -19.48 16.82 -5.39
CA TYR A 484 -19.39 16.56 -6.82
C TYR A 484 -20.55 15.65 -7.23
N LEU A 485 -21.40 16.14 -8.13
CA LEU A 485 -22.46 15.36 -8.77
C LEU A 485 -22.19 15.27 -10.26
N ALA A 486 -22.42 14.11 -10.87
CA ALA A 486 -22.36 13.98 -12.32
C ALA A 486 -23.34 12.93 -12.85
N VAL A 487 -23.73 13.11 -14.11
CA VAL A 487 -24.54 12.17 -14.89
C VAL A 487 -23.75 11.79 -16.12
N GLY A 488 -23.71 10.50 -16.42
CA GLY A 488 -22.87 9.95 -17.48
C GLY A 488 -21.58 9.38 -16.91
N GLN A 489 -20.75 8.85 -17.81
CA GLN A 489 -19.51 8.18 -17.42
C GLN A 489 -18.36 9.17 -17.58
N LEU A 490 -17.82 9.69 -16.48
CA LEU A 490 -16.77 10.73 -16.51
C LEU A 490 -15.42 10.18 -16.94
N LYS A 491 -15.08 8.96 -16.51
CA LYS A 491 -13.87 8.27 -16.96
C LYS A 491 -14.21 7.29 -18.07
N SER A 492 -13.69 7.52 -19.27
CA SER A 492 -13.71 6.50 -20.31
C SER A 492 -13.03 5.23 -19.76
N LYS A 493 -13.73 4.08 -19.80
CA LYS A 493 -13.12 2.82 -19.37
C LYS A 493 -11.89 2.59 -20.27
N PRO A 494 -10.67 2.43 -19.72
CA PRO A 494 -9.60 1.90 -20.51
C PRO A 494 -10.08 0.54 -21.02
N VAL A 495 -10.03 0.37 -22.33
CA VAL A 495 -10.40 -0.89 -22.95
C VAL A 495 -9.41 -1.91 -22.42
N VAL A 496 -9.85 -2.85 -21.57
CA VAL A 496 -9.00 -4.00 -21.22
C VAL A 496 -8.68 -4.70 -22.53
N THR A 497 -7.47 -4.45 -23.02
CA THR A 497 -7.01 -4.89 -24.34
C THR A 497 -5.88 -5.86 -24.08
N LEU A 498 -5.99 -7.07 -24.62
CA LEU A 498 -4.88 -7.99 -24.60
C LEU A 498 -3.85 -7.58 -25.65
N ARG A 499 -2.57 -7.66 -25.29
CA ARG A 499 -1.42 -7.37 -26.15
C ARG A 499 -1.34 -8.32 -27.34
N ALA A 500 -1.74 -9.57 -27.16
CA ALA A 500 -2.06 -10.48 -28.25
C ALA A 500 -3.50 -10.97 -28.07
N THR A 501 -4.17 -11.41 -29.15
CA THR A 501 -5.59 -11.81 -29.10
C THR A 501 -5.90 -12.84 -27.99
N ASP A 502 -4.93 -13.67 -27.62
CA ASP A 502 -5.07 -14.79 -26.70
C ASP A 502 -4.44 -14.59 -25.32
N GLN A 503 -3.60 -13.56 -25.11
CA GLN A 503 -2.87 -13.40 -23.85
C GLN A 503 -2.21 -12.05 -23.66
N GLN A 504 -1.71 -11.85 -22.42
CA GLN A 504 -0.95 -10.71 -21.93
C GLN A 504 -1.79 -9.43 -21.89
N GLU A 505 -2.28 -9.07 -20.71
CA GLU A 505 -3.02 -7.83 -20.51
C GLU A 505 -2.13 -6.61 -20.75
N ILE A 506 -2.65 -5.60 -21.47
CA ILE A 506 -2.02 -4.29 -21.53
C ILE A 506 -2.31 -3.58 -20.20
N THR A 507 -1.26 -3.38 -19.41
CA THR A 507 -1.32 -2.80 -18.07
C THR A 507 -1.24 -1.28 -18.08
N SER A 508 -0.73 -0.67 -19.15
CA SER A 508 -0.74 0.79 -19.36
C SER A 508 -0.58 1.11 -20.84
N MET A 509 -1.32 2.10 -21.34
CA MET A 509 -1.13 2.66 -22.68
C MET A 509 -1.55 4.14 -22.71
N PRO A 510 -1.01 4.95 -23.64
CA PRO A 510 -1.48 6.30 -23.90
C PRO A 510 -2.97 6.32 -24.23
N GLU A 511 -3.65 7.36 -23.76
CA GLU A 511 -5.08 7.55 -23.97
C GLU A 511 -5.42 7.62 -25.45
N GLU A 512 -4.54 8.23 -26.26
CA GLU A 512 -4.69 8.33 -27.72
C GLU A 512 -4.72 6.96 -28.40
N LEU A 513 -4.07 5.94 -27.84
CA LEU A 513 -4.12 4.57 -28.37
C LEU A 513 -5.34 3.82 -27.86
N SER A 514 -5.72 4.03 -26.60
CA SER A 514 -6.83 3.33 -25.94
C SER A 514 -8.19 3.56 -26.59
N ALA A 515 -8.37 4.70 -27.25
CA ALA A 515 -9.60 5.04 -27.95
C ALA A 515 -9.71 4.41 -29.35
N LEU A 516 -8.61 3.87 -29.89
CA LEU A 516 -8.54 3.44 -31.29
C LEU A 516 -9.00 1.99 -31.49
N PRO A 517 -9.58 1.68 -32.66
CA PRO A 517 -9.70 0.29 -33.13
C PRO A 517 -8.33 -0.38 -33.11
N THR A 518 -8.26 -1.53 -32.43
CA THR A 518 -7.01 -2.26 -32.22
C THR A 518 -7.07 -3.58 -32.97
N VAL A 519 -6.09 -3.82 -33.84
CA VAL A 519 -5.92 -5.09 -34.55
C VAL A 519 -4.80 -5.89 -33.88
N THR A 520 -5.12 -7.12 -33.52
CA THR A 520 -4.18 -8.06 -32.86
C THR A 520 -4.19 -9.40 -33.56
N VAL A 521 -3.16 -10.21 -33.31
CA VAL A 521 -3.14 -11.65 -33.65
C VAL A 521 -2.84 -12.47 -32.40
N ARG A 522 -3.10 -13.77 -32.46
CA ARG A 522 -2.70 -14.71 -31.40
C ARG A 522 -1.18 -14.80 -31.32
N ARG A 523 -0.62 -14.84 -30.11
CA ARG A 523 0.81 -15.09 -29.90
C ARG A 523 1.17 -16.56 -30.13
N GLY A 524 0.29 -17.48 -29.71
CA GLY A 524 0.55 -18.92 -29.82
C GLY A 524 1.82 -19.37 -29.09
N ASN A 525 2.65 -20.21 -29.74
CA ASN A 525 3.86 -20.76 -29.14
C ASN A 525 5.02 -19.75 -29.16
N TRP A 526 5.51 -19.38 -27.97
CA TRP A 526 6.56 -18.38 -27.82
C TRP A 526 7.93 -18.78 -28.37
N THR A 527 8.15 -20.07 -28.63
CA THR A 527 9.38 -20.59 -29.23
C THR A 527 9.43 -20.47 -30.75
N ARG A 528 8.44 -19.81 -31.36
CA ARG A 528 8.40 -19.53 -32.81
C ARG A 528 8.25 -18.03 -33.08
N PRO A 529 8.78 -17.53 -34.21
CA PRO A 529 8.53 -16.18 -34.70
C PRO A 529 7.05 -15.83 -34.69
N ALA A 530 6.72 -14.61 -34.29
CA ALA A 530 5.33 -14.15 -34.29
C ALA A 530 4.94 -13.72 -35.72
N PRO A 531 3.81 -14.21 -36.26
CA PRO A 531 3.45 -13.95 -37.65
C PRO A 531 3.05 -12.50 -37.88
N GLY A 532 3.30 -12.01 -39.10
CA GLY A 532 2.68 -10.78 -39.61
C GLY A 532 1.22 -11.02 -40.00
N TYR A 533 0.52 -9.94 -40.34
CA TYR A 533 -0.90 -9.98 -40.72
C TYR A 533 -1.29 -8.74 -41.52
N ALA A 534 -2.43 -8.78 -42.19
CA ALA A 534 -2.98 -7.65 -42.91
C ALA A 534 -4.47 -7.40 -42.58
N PHE A 535 -4.91 -6.18 -42.83
CA PHE A 535 -6.29 -5.74 -42.70
C PHE A 535 -6.60 -4.66 -43.73
N GLN A 536 -7.88 -4.40 -43.98
CA GLN A 536 -8.32 -3.39 -44.94
C GLN A 536 -8.93 -2.18 -44.25
N VAL A 537 -8.70 -1.01 -44.83
CA VAL A 537 -9.32 0.27 -44.45
C VAL A 537 -9.91 0.93 -45.69
N ASP A 538 -11.05 1.60 -45.55
CA ASP A 538 -11.77 2.24 -46.67
C ASP A 538 -11.46 3.73 -46.86
N GLN A 539 -10.69 4.33 -45.94
CA GLN A 539 -10.18 5.70 -46.02
C GLN A 539 -8.70 5.74 -45.59
N PRO A 540 -7.95 6.81 -45.91
CA PRO A 540 -6.60 6.97 -45.39
C PRO A 540 -6.57 6.98 -43.85
N VAL A 541 -5.57 6.31 -43.27
CA VAL A 541 -5.40 6.17 -41.81
C VAL A 541 -3.96 6.39 -41.40
N THR A 542 -3.74 6.65 -40.12
CA THR A 542 -2.43 6.51 -39.48
C THR A 542 -2.46 5.30 -38.57
N VAL A 543 -1.52 4.37 -38.76
CA VAL A 543 -1.37 3.20 -37.89
C VAL A 543 -0.26 3.50 -36.87
N TYR A 544 -0.59 3.32 -35.60
CA TYR A 544 0.38 3.26 -34.51
C TYR A 544 0.65 1.79 -34.20
N LEU A 545 1.90 1.37 -34.27
CA LEU A 545 2.32 -0.01 -34.14
C LEU A 545 3.12 -0.18 -32.86
N ALA A 546 2.58 -0.92 -31.90
CA ALA A 546 3.30 -1.31 -30.69
C ALA A 546 4.18 -2.53 -30.98
N VAL A 547 5.48 -2.34 -30.75
CA VAL A 547 6.56 -3.28 -31.06
C VAL A 547 7.27 -3.67 -29.76
N ASP A 548 7.30 -4.97 -29.47
CA ASP A 548 8.01 -5.53 -28.31
C ASP A 548 9.49 -5.12 -28.35
N HIS A 549 9.92 -4.33 -27.37
CA HIS A 549 11.28 -3.79 -27.33
C HIS A 549 12.36 -4.86 -27.14
N ARG A 550 11.99 -6.04 -26.63
CA ARG A 550 12.96 -7.08 -26.26
C ARG A 550 13.62 -7.63 -27.52
N GLY A 551 14.96 -7.58 -27.54
CA GLY A 551 15.77 -7.96 -28.70
C GLY A 551 15.91 -6.89 -29.79
N ASP A 552 15.34 -5.69 -29.59
CA ASP A 552 15.38 -4.55 -30.51
C ASP A 552 15.05 -4.92 -31.97
N PRO A 553 13.80 -5.37 -32.25
CA PRO A 553 13.40 -5.76 -33.60
C PRO A 553 13.58 -4.61 -34.60
N PRO A 554 14.18 -4.88 -35.78
CA PRO A 554 14.42 -3.85 -36.78
C PRO A 554 13.10 -3.39 -37.42
N MET A 555 12.90 -2.08 -37.50
CA MET A 555 11.78 -1.46 -38.19
C MET A 555 12.27 -0.72 -39.45
N SER A 556 11.52 -0.83 -40.55
CA SER A 556 11.84 -0.09 -41.78
C SER A 556 11.81 1.43 -41.54
N SER A 557 12.60 2.20 -42.29
CA SER A 557 12.66 3.66 -42.22
C SER A 557 11.31 4.38 -42.43
N ASP A 558 10.33 3.71 -43.03
CA ASP A 558 8.97 4.23 -43.22
C ASP A 558 8.17 4.36 -41.90
N TRP A 559 8.60 3.67 -40.85
CA TRP A 559 7.97 3.72 -39.52
C TRP A 559 8.71 4.74 -38.64
N GLN A 560 7.99 5.75 -38.15
CA GLN A 560 8.56 6.78 -37.30
C GLN A 560 8.37 6.42 -35.83
N LEU A 561 9.46 6.33 -35.06
CA LEU A 561 9.39 6.11 -33.61
C LEU A 561 8.71 7.31 -32.93
N THR A 562 7.83 7.02 -31.96
CA THR A 562 7.13 8.02 -31.15
C THR A 562 7.65 8.02 -29.71
N GLN A 563 7.18 8.97 -28.89
CA GLN A 563 7.44 8.98 -27.44
C GLN A 563 6.45 8.09 -26.64
N MET A 564 5.55 7.40 -27.33
CA MET A 564 4.52 6.57 -26.72
C MET A 564 5.07 5.17 -26.40
N GLU A 565 4.62 4.60 -25.29
CA GLU A 565 4.94 3.24 -24.86
C GLU A 565 3.67 2.47 -24.47
N VAL A 566 3.63 1.17 -24.74
CA VAL A 566 2.54 0.29 -24.26
C VAL A 566 3.13 -0.73 -23.31
N ARG A 567 2.64 -0.80 -22.06
CA ARG A 567 3.10 -1.76 -21.05
C ARG A 567 2.14 -2.92 -20.93
N TRP A 568 2.66 -4.12 -20.72
CA TRP A 568 1.85 -5.33 -20.71
C TRP A 568 2.48 -6.46 -19.89
N GLY A 569 1.63 -7.40 -19.47
CA GLY A 569 2.05 -8.55 -18.67
C GLY A 569 2.79 -8.13 -17.39
N ASN A 570 3.86 -8.87 -17.06
CA ASN A 570 4.67 -8.64 -15.86
C ASN A 570 5.75 -7.56 -16.07
N GLY A 571 5.34 -6.35 -16.46
CA GLY A 571 6.24 -5.18 -16.57
C GLY A 571 7.02 -5.08 -17.89
N HIS A 572 6.61 -5.80 -18.94
CA HIS A 572 7.16 -5.60 -20.28
C HIS A 572 6.60 -4.32 -20.92
N HIS A 573 7.31 -3.77 -21.91
CA HIS A 573 6.87 -2.59 -22.63
C HIS A 573 7.15 -2.68 -24.13
N ASP A 574 6.46 -1.86 -24.90
CA ASP A 574 6.62 -1.73 -26.33
C ASP A 574 7.01 -0.31 -26.68
N ARG A 575 7.86 -0.17 -27.70
CA ARG A 575 8.03 1.10 -28.42
C ARG A 575 6.91 1.25 -29.43
N VAL A 576 6.32 2.44 -29.52
CA VAL A 576 5.26 2.71 -30.50
C VAL A 576 5.82 3.46 -31.69
N TYR A 577 5.59 2.91 -32.87
CA TYR A 577 5.93 3.53 -34.16
C TYR A 577 4.67 4.02 -34.85
N LYS A 578 4.75 5.04 -35.71
CA LYS A 578 3.62 5.50 -36.52
C LYS A 578 3.95 5.52 -38.01
N ARG A 579 2.95 5.23 -38.84
CA ARG A 579 3.02 5.32 -40.31
C ARG A 579 1.64 5.60 -40.88
N SER A 580 1.56 6.48 -41.88
CA SER A 580 0.31 6.76 -42.61
C SER A 580 0.15 5.85 -43.81
N PHE A 581 -1.08 5.40 -44.06
CA PHE A 581 -1.45 4.52 -45.15
C PHE A 581 -2.64 5.11 -45.94
N PRO A 582 -2.67 4.96 -47.27
CA PRO A 582 -3.87 5.26 -48.07
C PRO A 582 -4.99 4.23 -47.77
N ALA A 583 -6.20 4.50 -48.28
CA ALA A 583 -7.26 3.51 -48.29
C ALA A 583 -6.80 2.25 -49.05
N GLY A 584 -7.12 1.07 -48.53
CA GLY A 584 -6.72 -0.21 -49.10
C GLY A 584 -6.26 -1.22 -48.05
N GLU A 585 -5.47 -2.19 -48.51
CA GLU A 585 -4.88 -3.22 -47.65
C GLU A 585 -3.62 -2.70 -46.96
N ILE A 586 -3.52 -2.95 -45.66
CA ILE A 586 -2.39 -2.61 -44.81
C ILE A 586 -1.78 -3.90 -44.29
N SER A 587 -0.49 -4.11 -44.59
CA SER A 587 0.29 -5.25 -44.10
C SER A 587 1.18 -4.84 -42.92
N ILE A 588 1.09 -5.60 -41.84
CA ILE A 588 1.93 -5.52 -40.65
C ILE A 588 2.96 -6.66 -40.70
N PRO A 589 4.27 -6.36 -40.52
CA PRO A 589 5.31 -7.37 -40.63
C PRO A 589 5.28 -8.40 -39.49
N ALA A 590 5.96 -9.53 -39.70
CA ALA A 590 6.23 -10.50 -38.65
C ALA A 590 7.27 -9.97 -37.65
N ASN A 591 7.23 -10.48 -36.42
CA ASN A 591 8.30 -10.27 -35.44
C ASN A 591 9.14 -11.55 -35.32
N GLU A 592 10.28 -11.56 -36.02
CA GLU A 592 11.21 -12.68 -36.08
C GLU A 592 12.40 -12.55 -35.12
N THR A 593 12.40 -11.52 -34.28
CA THR A 593 13.51 -11.23 -33.38
C THR A 593 13.46 -12.10 -32.13
N GLU A 594 14.56 -12.82 -31.87
CA GLU A 594 14.80 -13.49 -30.60
C GLU A 594 15.31 -12.48 -29.56
N HIS A 595 14.70 -12.46 -28.37
CA HIS A 595 15.21 -11.68 -27.25
C HIS A 595 16.11 -12.51 -26.32
N THR A 596 15.94 -13.83 -26.35
CA THR A 596 16.83 -14.83 -25.76
C THR A 596 16.82 -16.05 -26.67
N PRO A 597 17.90 -16.86 -26.74
CA PRO A 597 17.97 -17.99 -27.66
C PRO A 597 16.73 -18.90 -27.59
N GLY A 598 16.03 -19.05 -28.72
CA GLY A 598 14.80 -19.85 -28.82
C GLY A 598 13.53 -19.22 -28.24
N SER A 599 13.55 -17.93 -27.88
CA SER A 599 12.40 -17.15 -27.38
C SER A 599 12.19 -15.90 -28.22
N PHE A 600 11.04 -15.82 -28.90
CA PHE A 600 10.71 -14.71 -29.80
C PHE A 600 9.79 -13.69 -29.13
N GLY A 601 9.90 -12.43 -29.55
CA GLY A 601 9.05 -11.34 -29.09
C GLY A 601 7.55 -11.51 -29.40
N MET A 602 6.73 -10.57 -28.93
CA MET A 602 5.29 -10.54 -29.21
C MET A 602 5.00 -10.11 -30.66
N PRO A 603 3.87 -10.57 -31.27
CA PRO A 603 3.41 -10.01 -32.55
C PRO A 603 3.18 -8.51 -32.41
N HIS A 604 3.26 -7.74 -33.48
CA HIS A 604 2.96 -6.30 -33.38
C HIS A 604 1.46 -6.04 -33.16
N THR A 605 1.11 -5.06 -32.32
CA THR A 605 -0.28 -4.60 -32.18
C THR A 605 -0.48 -3.31 -32.95
N ALA A 606 -1.48 -3.26 -33.82
CA ALA A 606 -1.79 -2.09 -34.63
C ALA A 606 -3.01 -1.34 -34.07
N PHE A 607 -2.83 -0.07 -33.74
CA PHE A 607 -3.89 0.87 -33.40
C PHE A 607 -4.15 1.76 -34.60
N VAL A 608 -5.40 1.83 -35.06
CA VAL A 608 -5.76 2.48 -36.33
C VAL A 608 -6.43 3.82 -36.07
N ALA A 609 -5.73 4.92 -36.33
CA ALA A 609 -6.24 6.28 -36.18
C ALA A 609 -6.82 6.84 -37.49
N GLY A 610 -8.07 7.31 -37.41
CA GLY A 610 -8.84 7.87 -38.52
C GLY A 610 -10.31 7.42 -38.46
N ASN A 611 -11.12 7.92 -39.38
CA ASN A 611 -12.56 7.60 -39.46
C ASN A 611 -12.86 6.40 -40.38
N ALA A 612 -11.85 5.63 -40.77
CA ALA A 612 -11.99 4.50 -41.69
C ALA A 612 -12.63 3.28 -41.00
N ALA A 613 -13.47 2.55 -41.73
CA ALA A 613 -13.92 1.24 -41.30
C ALA A 613 -12.79 0.21 -41.46
N VAL A 614 -12.40 -0.44 -40.36
CA VAL A 614 -11.41 -1.52 -40.37
C VAL A 614 -12.11 -2.85 -40.65
N LYS A 615 -11.67 -3.56 -41.70
CA LYS A 615 -12.20 -4.88 -42.09
C LYS A 615 -11.08 -5.91 -42.06
N MET A 616 -11.34 -7.03 -41.38
CA MET A 616 -10.37 -8.12 -41.30
C MET A 616 -10.35 -8.95 -42.58
N ILE A 617 -9.15 -9.34 -43.01
CA ILE A 617 -8.98 -10.26 -44.15
C ILE A 617 -9.19 -11.69 -43.65
N ARG A 618 -10.12 -12.41 -44.29
CA ARG A 618 -10.54 -13.74 -43.86
C ARG A 618 -9.40 -14.74 -44.05
N GLY A 619 -8.96 -15.38 -42.97
CA GLY A 619 -7.95 -16.45 -42.99
C GLY A 619 -6.58 -16.05 -42.41
N GLU A 620 -6.34 -14.77 -42.12
CA GLU A 620 -5.04 -14.30 -41.61
C GLU A 620 -4.93 -14.28 -40.07
N GLY A 621 -5.97 -14.73 -39.35
CA GLY A 621 -5.93 -14.90 -37.89
C GLY A 621 -5.94 -13.61 -37.07
N ALA A 622 -5.97 -12.44 -37.71
CA ALA A 622 -6.07 -11.15 -37.05
C ALA A 622 -7.50 -10.86 -36.55
N THR A 623 -7.58 -10.20 -35.40
CA THR A 623 -8.80 -9.88 -34.67
C THR A 623 -8.90 -8.37 -34.48
N LEU A 624 -10.02 -7.80 -34.90
CA LEU A 624 -10.38 -6.42 -34.62
C LEU A 624 -11.04 -6.34 -33.25
N ASN A 625 -10.36 -5.71 -32.31
CA ASN A 625 -10.92 -5.29 -31.03
C ASN A 625 -11.38 -3.85 -31.17
N GLN A 626 -12.69 -3.63 -31.08
CA GLN A 626 -13.22 -2.28 -30.98
C GLN A 626 -13.07 -1.82 -29.53
N SER A 627 -12.81 -0.52 -29.33
CA SER A 627 -12.80 0.03 -27.98
C SER A 627 -14.15 -0.24 -27.32
N GLN A 628 -14.15 -0.68 -26.05
CA GLN A 628 -15.37 -0.88 -25.26
C GLN A 628 -16.24 0.39 -25.16
N ALA A 629 -15.72 1.57 -25.54
CA ALA A 629 -16.54 2.75 -25.79
C ALA A 629 -17.68 2.51 -26.79
N SER A 630 -17.53 1.58 -27.75
CA SER A 630 -18.57 1.18 -28.72
C SER A 630 -19.49 0.05 -28.24
N GLN A 631 -19.12 -0.65 -27.15
CA GLN A 631 -19.94 -1.63 -26.44
C GLN A 631 -20.38 -1.12 -25.06
N GLN A 632 -20.48 0.21 -24.90
CA GLN A 632 -21.12 0.82 -23.74
C GLN A 632 -22.46 0.14 -23.48
N SER A 633 -22.73 -0.16 -22.21
CA SER A 633 -23.99 -0.64 -21.69
C SER A 633 -25.15 0.00 -22.45
N LYS A 634 -25.83 -0.77 -23.31
CA LYS A 634 -26.94 -0.29 -24.15
C LYS A 634 -28.13 0.29 -23.39
N ASN A 635 -28.10 0.38 -22.07
CA ASN A 635 -29.33 0.42 -21.29
C ASN A 635 -29.62 1.72 -20.54
N ILE A 636 -28.66 2.64 -20.31
CA ILE A 636 -28.96 3.84 -19.52
C ILE A 636 -28.12 5.07 -19.96
N VAL A 637 -28.44 5.66 -21.10
CA VAL A 637 -27.87 6.95 -21.53
C VAL A 637 -28.90 8.05 -21.27
N VAL A 638 -28.50 9.10 -20.55
CA VAL A 638 -29.31 10.31 -20.39
C VAL A 638 -28.84 11.33 -21.43
N PRO A 639 -29.69 11.73 -22.40
CA PRO A 639 -29.33 12.75 -23.39
C PRO A 639 -28.87 14.06 -22.74
N ALA A 640 -27.96 14.78 -23.39
CA ALA A 640 -27.41 16.04 -22.87
C ALA A 640 -28.46 17.15 -22.68
N ASP A 641 -29.58 17.09 -23.39
CA ASP A 641 -30.73 18.00 -23.26
C ASP A 641 -31.75 17.56 -22.19
N ALA A 642 -31.56 16.39 -21.58
CA ALA A 642 -32.33 15.90 -20.44
C ALA A 642 -31.53 16.07 -19.13
N SER A 643 -32.23 16.27 -18.01
CA SER A 643 -31.61 16.32 -16.69
C SER A 643 -32.08 15.19 -15.77
N VAL A 644 -31.18 14.76 -14.89
CA VAL A 644 -31.47 13.90 -13.73
C VAL A 644 -31.60 14.80 -12.50
N GLN A 645 -32.62 14.53 -11.69
CA GLN A 645 -32.78 15.17 -10.40
C GLN A 645 -32.18 14.31 -9.29
N PHE A 646 -31.13 14.82 -8.64
CA PHE A 646 -30.58 14.25 -7.43
C PHE A 646 -31.31 14.84 -6.23
N THR A 647 -31.88 13.99 -5.38
CA THR A 647 -32.40 14.40 -4.06
C THR A 647 -31.41 13.99 -2.99
N MET A 648 -31.02 14.93 -2.12
CA MET A 648 -30.16 14.70 -0.97
C MET A 648 -30.98 14.79 0.32
N GLN A 649 -30.81 13.81 1.21
CA GLN A 649 -31.39 13.79 2.56
C GLN A 649 -30.30 13.77 3.64
N LEU A 650 -30.65 14.25 4.83
CA LEU A 650 -29.80 14.24 6.03
C LEU A 650 -30.42 13.39 7.13
N ASP A 651 -29.59 12.73 7.94
CA ASP A 651 -29.95 12.18 9.25
C ASP A 651 -29.14 12.93 10.34
N PRO A 652 -29.70 13.96 10.99
CA PRO A 652 -29.01 14.78 11.99
C PRO A 652 -28.64 14.04 13.29
N ASN A 653 -29.36 12.96 13.59
CA ASN A 653 -29.28 12.31 14.89
C ASN A 653 -28.73 10.88 14.83
N GLY A 654 -28.49 10.34 13.63
CA GLY A 654 -28.08 8.94 13.46
C GLY A 654 -29.19 7.97 13.86
N THR A 655 -30.44 8.38 13.68
CA THR A 655 -31.63 7.63 14.16
C THR A 655 -32.42 7.00 13.01
N ASN A 656 -31.89 7.11 11.78
CA ASN A 656 -32.58 6.72 10.54
C ASN A 656 -33.86 7.54 10.27
N GLU A 657 -33.96 8.74 10.86
CA GLU A 657 -34.99 9.74 10.60
C GLU A 657 -34.45 10.77 9.60
N TRP A 658 -34.91 10.68 8.35
CA TRP A 658 -34.35 11.44 7.24
C TRP A 658 -35.18 12.67 6.89
N ILE A 659 -34.49 13.80 6.67
CA ILE A 659 -35.09 15.06 6.21
C ILE A 659 -34.62 15.40 4.80
N ASP A 660 -35.54 15.82 3.94
CA ASP A 660 -35.20 16.39 2.63
C ASP A 660 -34.40 17.68 2.81
N PHE A 661 -33.24 17.75 2.18
CA PHE A 661 -32.35 18.92 2.27
C PHE A 661 -32.38 19.76 1.00
N ARG A 662 -32.00 19.15 -0.13
CA ARG A 662 -31.89 19.86 -1.40
C ARG A 662 -32.03 18.91 -2.59
N GLN A 663 -32.49 19.47 -3.71
CA GLN A 663 -32.47 18.83 -5.02
C GLN A 663 -31.47 19.52 -5.95
N PHE A 664 -30.80 18.75 -6.79
CA PHE A 664 -29.84 19.21 -7.78
C PHE A 664 -30.21 18.67 -9.15
N SER A 665 -30.36 19.55 -10.14
CA SER A 665 -30.63 19.18 -11.53
C SER A 665 -29.31 19.11 -12.29
N VAL A 666 -28.94 17.92 -12.76
CA VAL A 666 -27.71 17.69 -13.51
C VAL A 666 -28.08 17.20 -14.92
N ALA A 667 -27.64 17.92 -15.95
CA ALA A 667 -27.85 17.51 -17.34
C ALA A 667 -27.06 16.24 -17.67
N GLY A 668 -27.52 15.46 -18.66
CA GLY A 668 -26.77 14.31 -19.17
C GLY A 668 -25.36 14.68 -19.63
N GLU A 669 -24.39 13.81 -19.37
CA GLU A 669 -22.96 14.02 -19.67
C GLU A 669 -22.40 15.32 -19.07
N ASN A 670 -22.92 15.71 -17.91
CA ASN A 670 -22.54 16.94 -17.23
C ASN A 670 -22.38 16.73 -15.72
N SER A 671 -21.91 17.75 -15.03
CA SER A 671 -21.58 17.72 -13.61
C SER A 671 -21.90 19.04 -12.91
N VAL A 672 -22.00 18.98 -11.59
CA VAL A 672 -22.19 20.12 -10.70
C VAL A 672 -21.22 19.98 -9.54
N VAL A 673 -20.55 21.08 -9.20
CA VAL A 673 -19.71 21.21 -8.01
C VAL A 673 -20.37 22.20 -7.07
N GLU A 674 -20.69 21.77 -5.85
CA GLU A 674 -21.36 22.60 -4.85
C GLU A 674 -20.59 22.59 -3.53
N MET A 675 -20.40 23.77 -2.94
CA MET A 675 -19.96 23.88 -1.55
C MET A 675 -21.18 23.75 -0.64
N LEU A 676 -21.23 22.69 0.16
CA LEU A 676 -22.29 22.55 1.15
C LEU A 676 -22.08 23.55 2.31
N PRO A 677 -23.16 24.00 2.98
CA PRO A 677 -23.03 24.90 4.12
C PRO A 677 -22.14 24.30 5.21
N GLU A 678 -21.26 25.11 5.79
CA GLU A 678 -20.42 24.71 6.94
C GLU A 678 -21.31 24.29 8.13
N GLN A 679 -22.38 25.08 8.38
CA GLN A 679 -23.41 24.80 9.39
C GLN A 679 -24.45 23.81 8.86
N MET A 680 -24.02 22.59 8.52
CA MET A 680 -24.90 21.48 8.16
C MET A 680 -24.87 20.43 9.27
N ASP A 681 -25.88 20.43 10.14
CA ASP A 681 -26.02 19.43 11.22
C ASP A 681 -26.56 18.12 10.65
N ALA A 682 -25.64 17.21 10.35
CA ALA A 682 -25.92 15.90 9.78
C ALA A 682 -24.89 14.89 10.28
N VAL A 683 -25.36 13.71 10.70
CA VAL A 683 -24.48 12.55 10.89
C VAL A 683 -24.23 11.89 9.54
N TRP A 684 -25.32 11.61 8.84
CA TRP A 684 -25.31 10.91 7.57
C TRP A 684 -26.01 11.71 6.48
N VAL A 685 -25.58 11.48 5.24
CA VAL A 685 -26.28 11.93 4.03
C VAL A 685 -26.58 10.75 3.12
N ARG A 686 -27.62 10.87 2.30
CA ARG A 686 -27.90 9.90 1.23
C ARG A 686 -28.49 10.58 0.01
N PHE A 687 -28.36 9.92 -1.14
CA PHE A 687 -28.77 10.45 -2.44
C PHE A 687 -29.74 9.52 -3.15
N LYS A 688 -30.57 10.06 -4.02
CA LYS A 688 -31.51 9.33 -4.89
C LYS A 688 -31.66 10.08 -6.20
N THR A 689 -31.78 9.36 -7.31
CA THR A 689 -32.07 9.94 -8.63
C THR A 689 -33.54 9.72 -9.02
N ASP A 690 -34.10 10.60 -9.84
CA ASP A 690 -35.49 10.47 -10.34
C ASP A 690 -35.63 9.42 -11.47
N ARG A 691 -34.51 9.00 -12.06
CA ARG A 691 -34.44 8.02 -13.16
C ARG A 691 -33.19 7.16 -13.07
N ASP A 692 -33.21 6.04 -13.78
CA ASP A 692 -32.04 5.21 -14.02
C ASP A 692 -30.98 6.07 -14.72
N CYS A 693 -29.76 6.11 -14.20
CA CYS A 693 -28.62 6.78 -14.83
C CYS A 693 -27.29 6.17 -14.41
N MET A 694 -26.23 6.53 -15.15
CA MET A 694 -24.87 6.47 -14.63
C MET A 694 -24.65 7.73 -13.78
N ALA A 695 -24.28 7.56 -12.51
CA ALA A 695 -24.20 8.67 -11.57
C ALA A 695 -22.90 8.69 -10.76
N THR A 696 -22.47 9.90 -10.41
CA THR A 696 -21.45 10.17 -9.40
C THR A 696 -22.06 11.06 -8.32
N ALA A 697 -21.80 10.72 -7.06
CA ALA A 697 -22.03 11.55 -5.89
C ALA A 697 -20.84 11.36 -4.95
N PHE A 698 -19.94 12.33 -4.95
CA PHE A 698 -18.64 12.25 -4.27
C PHE A 698 -18.37 13.51 -3.46
N LEU A 699 -17.80 13.37 -2.27
CA LEU A 699 -17.53 14.47 -1.36
C LEU A 699 -16.05 14.56 -1.04
N HIS A 700 -15.53 15.77 -1.12
CA HIS A 700 -14.31 16.16 -0.42
C HIS A 700 -14.70 16.79 0.91
N GLN A 701 -14.28 16.16 2.00
CA GLN A 701 -14.55 16.63 3.34
C GLN A 701 -13.23 17.04 3.99
N THR A 702 -13.07 18.34 4.24
CA THR A 702 -11.81 18.90 4.74
C THR A 702 -12.01 19.49 6.13
N SER A 703 -10.95 19.42 6.92
CA SER A 703 -10.86 20.04 8.23
C SER A 703 -9.58 20.85 8.31
N ALA A 704 -9.58 21.86 9.17
CA ALA A 704 -8.41 22.64 9.47
C ALA A 704 -7.24 21.73 9.86
N TYR A 705 -6.05 22.15 9.44
CA TYR A 705 -4.82 21.49 9.82
C TYR A 705 -4.64 21.58 11.34
N SER A 706 -4.57 20.44 12.02
CA SER A 706 -4.45 20.28 13.48
C SER A 706 -3.32 21.12 14.07
N ASN A 707 -2.13 21.10 13.44
CA ASN A 707 -0.98 21.89 13.85
C ASN A 707 -0.88 23.20 13.05
N GLN A 708 -1.82 24.12 13.23
CA GLN A 708 -1.76 25.44 12.59
C GLN A 708 -0.49 26.22 12.94
N LYS A 709 0.10 25.94 14.11
CA LYS A 709 1.42 26.45 14.51
C LYS A 709 2.49 25.40 14.25
N ARG A 710 3.55 25.80 13.55
CA ARG A 710 4.74 24.99 13.35
C ARG A 710 5.39 24.67 14.69
N HIS A 711 5.81 23.43 14.90
CA HIS A 711 6.60 23.04 16.06
C HIS A 711 8.09 23.30 15.78
N GLU A 712 8.46 24.58 15.65
CA GLU A 712 9.82 24.98 15.25
C GLU A 712 10.89 24.44 16.20
N GLU A 713 10.58 24.34 17.50
CA GLU A 713 11.48 23.79 18.53
C GLU A 713 11.82 22.31 18.27
N LEU A 714 10.84 21.48 17.88
CA LEU A 714 11.04 20.05 17.61
C LEU A 714 12.04 19.80 16.47
N PHE A 715 12.10 20.73 15.51
CA PHE A 715 12.97 20.65 14.33
C PHE A 715 14.12 21.67 14.38
N ALA A 716 14.39 22.29 15.53
CA ALA A 716 15.38 23.36 15.64
C ALA A 716 16.79 22.89 15.28
N GLY A 717 17.08 21.61 15.53
CA GLY A 717 18.35 20.95 15.20
C GLY A 717 18.57 20.66 13.71
N LEU A 718 17.53 20.69 12.87
CA LEU A 718 17.67 20.53 11.41
C LEU A 718 18.08 21.84 10.75
N ALA A 719 19.00 21.77 9.78
CA ALA A 719 19.49 22.92 9.04
C ALA A 719 18.37 23.56 8.21
N GLU A 720 18.24 24.87 8.30
CA GLU A 720 17.41 25.68 7.42
C GLU A 720 18.07 25.79 6.04
N VAL A 721 17.28 26.06 5.01
CA VAL A 721 17.79 26.31 3.65
C VAL A 721 18.79 27.46 3.56
N ASP A 722 18.72 28.41 4.49
CA ASP A 722 19.59 29.59 4.52
C ASP A 722 20.86 29.36 5.38
N ASP A 723 20.99 28.20 6.04
CA ASP A 723 22.19 27.84 6.80
C ASP A 723 23.35 27.46 5.88
N SER A 724 24.56 27.91 6.24
CA SER A 724 25.76 27.71 5.41
C SER A 724 26.33 26.29 5.47
N GLN A 725 25.98 25.49 6.48
CA GLN A 725 26.47 24.12 6.65
C GLN A 725 25.40 23.22 7.26
N ALA A 726 25.17 22.08 6.61
CA ALA A 726 24.38 20.97 7.14
C ALA A 726 25.27 19.73 7.24
N ILE A 727 25.07 18.91 8.28
CA ILE A 727 25.67 17.60 8.43
C ILE A 727 24.83 16.64 7.59
N ASN A 728 25.42 16.18 6.48
CA ASN A 728 24.75 15.37 5.47
C ASN A 728 25.26 13.92 5.53
N ALA A 729 24.35 12.97 5.28
CA ALA A 729 24.69 11.58 5.13
C ALA A 729 23.60 10.85 4.33
N LEU A 730 23.99 9.87 3.54
CA LEU A 730 23.08 8.85 3.04
C LEU A 730 22.88 7.80 4.13
N VAL A 731 21.63 7.47 4.43
CA VAL A 731 21.27 6.59 5.57
C VAL A 731 20.67 5.27 5.10
N TYR A 732 21.08 4.17 5.74
CA TYR A 732 20.62 2.83 5.39
C TYR A 732 20.54 1.90 6.60
N PRO A 733 19.35 1.40 6.96
CA PRO A 733 19.21 0.35 7.98
C PRO A 733 20.03 -0.87 7.55
N ALA A 734 21.02 -1.27 8.35
CA ALA A 734 21.98 -2.29 7.95
C ALA A 734 21.30 -3.63 7.67
N LYS A 735 21.91 -4.43 6.78
CA LYS A 735 21.51 -5.81 6.54
C LYS A 735 22.29 -6.80 7.41
N HIS A 736 23.53 -6.47 7.77
CA HIS A 736 24.44 -7.37 8.49
C HIS A 736 24.43 -7.19 10.02
N SER A 737 23.81 -6.12 10.52
CA SER A 737 23.64 -5.83 11.96
C SER A 737 22.31 -5.11 12.18
N ARG A 738 22.00 -4.71 13.43
CA ARG A 738 20.82 -3.87 13.78
C ARG A 738 21.11 -2.37 13.69
N ASP A 739 22.32 -2.01 13.27
CA ASP A 739 22.80 -0.63 13.26
C ASP A 739 22.31 0.11 12.02
N LEU A 740 22.51 1.43 12.01
CA LEU A 740 22.21 2.27 10.87
C LEU A 740 23.53 2.64 10.19
N ARG A 741 23.68 2.41 8.89
CA ARG A 741 24.86 2.81 8.13
C ARG A 741 24.71 4.22 7.58
N LEU A 742 25.79 4.98 7.60
CA LEU A 742 25.89 6.33 7.10
C LEU A 742 27.05 6.43 6.10
N LEU A 743 26.80 7.05 4.95
CA LEU A 743 27.83 7.42 3.99
C LEU A 743 27.85 8.95 3.83
N THR A 744 29.02 9.57 3.99
CA THR A 744 29.20 11.01 3.81
C THR A 744 29.61 11.34 2.37
N ASP A 745 29.42 12.59 1.98
CA ASP A 745 29.82 13.13 0.67
C ASP A 745 31.35 13.14 0.47
N ASP A 746 32.13 13.24 1.54
CA ASP A 746 33.59 13.13 1.52
C ASP A 746 34.12 11.68 1.50
N GLY A 747 33.23 10.69 1.33
CA GLY A 747 33.58 9.28 1.12
C GLY A 747 33.95 8.51 2.39
N LYS A 748 33.54 9.00 3.57
CA LYS A 748 33.65 8.27 4.83
C LYS A 748 32.39 7.45 5.07
N ALA A 749 32.55 6.39 5.87
CA ALA A 749 31.45 5.54 6.32
C ALA A 749 31.43 5.45 7.84
N PHE A 750 30.22 5.35 8.38
CA PHE A 750 29.98 5.17 9.80
C PHE A 750 28.84 4.18 10.03
N GLU A 751 28.85 3.52 11.18
CA GLU A 751 27.68 2.88 11.78
C GLU A 751 27.19 3.72 12.96
N PHE A 752 25.89 3.94 13.03
CA PHE A 752 25.20 4.45 14.20
C PHE A 752 24.58 3.29 14.97
N THR A 753 25.11 3.02 16.15
CA THR A 753 24.92 1.75 16.85
C THR A 753 23.56 1.66 17.56
N LYS A 754 22.91 0.49 17.45
CA LYS A 754 21.62 0.20 18.08
C LYS A 754 21.68 0.20 19.62
N SER A 755 22.80 -0.27 20.17
CA SER A 755 22.98 -0.51 21.60
C SER A 755 23.01 0.79 22.40
N ASP A 756 23.81 1.74 21.95
CA ASP A 756 24.27 2.89 22.72
C ASP A 756 24.09 4.23 22.00
N PHE A 757 23.63 4.21 20.73
CA PHE A 757 23.33 5.41 19.92
C PHE A 757 24.58 6.27 19.68
N GLN A 758 25.67 5.62 19.27
CA GLN A 758 26.95 6.27 18.99
C GLN A 758 27.37 6.08 17.55
N PHE A 759 28.13 7.04 17.02
CA PHE A 759 28.75 6.95 15.71
C PHE A 759 30.10 6.22 15.82
N VAL A 760 30.28 5.19 15.00
CA VAL A 760 31.51 4.41 14.92
C VAL A 760 31.99 4.43 13.48
N ALA A 761 33.26 4.75 13.25
CA ALA A 761 33.82 4.73 11.90
C ALA A 761 33.76 3.31 11.30
N ASP A 762 33.39 3.23 10.03
CA ASP A 762 33.26 1.99 9.26
C ASP A 762 34.05 2.09 7.94
N GLU A 763 34.25 0.96 7.26
CA GLU A 763 34.84 0.92 5.93
C GLU A 763 33.79 1.28 4.87
N LEU A 764 34.20 2.09 3.87
CA LEU A 764 33.34 2.43 2.75
C LEU A 764 33.02 1.16 1.93
N ASP A 765 31.73 0.87 1.81
CA ASP A 765 31.19 -0.21 1.00
C ASP A 765 30.77 0.32 -0.39
N PRO A 766 31.51 -0.01 -1.47
CA PRO A 766 31.20 0.51 -2.80
C PRO A 766 29.84 0.05 -3.34
N GLU A 767 29.39 -1.17 -3.00
CA GLU A 767 28.08 -1.69 -3.44
C GLU A 767 26.95 -0.93 -2.74
N LEU A 768 27.13 -0.61 -1.45
CA LEU A 768 26.18 0.24 -0.74
C LEU A 768 26.18 1.67 -1.29
N ALA A 769 27.35 2.24 -1.59
CA ALA A 769 27.46 3.58 -2.15
C ALA A 769 26.72 3.69 -3.50
N GLU A 770 26.91 2.71 -4.39
CA GLU A 770 26.17 2.62 -5.66
C GLU A 770 24.65 2.49 -5.42
N LYS A 771 24.26 1.65 -4.46
CA LYS A 771 22.85 1.43 -4.11
C LYS A 771 22.16 2.67 -3.54
N LEU A 772 22.87 3.49 -2.76
CA LEU A 772 22.32 4.67 -2.11
C LEU A 772 22.38 5.93 -2.97
N GLN A 773 23.00 5.86 -4.16
CA GLN A 773 23.08 6.96 -5.10
C GLN A 773 21.71 7.62 -5.30
N VAL A 774 21.69 8.95 -5.30
CA VAL A 774 20.48 9.74 -5.44
C VAL A 774 20.44 10.39 -6.81
N GLU A 775 19.35 10.13 -7.53
CA GLU A 775 18.96 10.86 -8.74
C GLU A 775 17.59 11.53 -8.49
N PRO A 776 17.34 12.71 -9.06
CA PRO A 776 16.07 13.39 -8.86
C PRO A 776 14.94 12.64 -9.59
N GLU A 777 13.87 12.31 -8.86
CA GLU A 777 12.62 11.71 -9.39
C GLU A 777 11.75 12.73 -10.16
N PHE A 778 12.21 13.98 -10.26
CA PHE A 778 11.45 15.11 -10.77
C PHE A 778 12.30 16.02 -11.65
N THR A 779 11.63 16.86 -12.43
CA THR A 779 12.23 18.01 -13.11
C THR A 779 11.53 19.29 -12.69
N VAL A 780 12.17 20.44 -12.85
CA VAL A 780 11.57 21.74 -12.52
C VAL A 780 11.53 22.61 -13.78
N ASP A 781 10.40 23.24 -14.04
CA ASP A 781 10.30 24.33 -15.01
C ASP A 781 9.91 25.65 -14.32
N ASP A 782 9.75 26.71 -15.10
CA ASP A 782 9.45 28.04 -14.55
C ASP A 782 8.12 28.09 -13.79
N ALA A 783 7.19 27.18 -14.11
CA ALA A 783 5.85 27.13 -13.56
C ALA A 783 5.73 26.19 -12.35
N SER A 784 6.47 25.07 -12.32
CA SER A 784 6.17 23.98 -11.39
C SER A 784 7.29 22.94 -11.29
N VAL A 785 7.18 22.10 -10.26
CA VAL A 785 7.87 20.80 -10.22
C VAL A 785 7.06 19.79 -11.02
N ILE A 786 7.71 18.88 -11.74
CA ILE A 786 7.07 17.89 -12.61
C ILE A 786 7.52 16.50 -12.23
N VAL A 787 6.57 15.62 -11.97
CA VAL A 787 6.76 14.16 -11.83
C VAL A 787 6.02 13.44 -12.96
N ARG A 788 6.41 12.19 -13.23
CA ARG A 788 5.83 11.39 -14.31
C ARG A 788 5.27 10.09 -13.78
N TYR A 789 4.07 9.75 -14.23
CA TYR A 789 3.42 8.49 -13.87
C TYR A 789 2.50 8.01 -14.99
N GLN A 790 2.64 6.74 -15.38
CA GLN A 790 1.89 6.12 -16.48
C GLN A 790 1.86 6.97 -17.77
N GLY A 791 3.02 7.55 -18.15
CA GLY A 791 3.15 8.40 -19.34
C GLY A 791 2.56 9.81 -19.20
N LYS A 792 1.88 10.13 -18.09
CA LYS A 792 1.34 11.46 -17.81
C LYS A 792 2.32 12.30 -16.98
N ARG A 793 2.26 13.62 -17.17
CA ARG A 793 2.97 14.60 -16.34
C ARG A 793 2.00 15.13 -15.28
N TYR A 794 2.48 15.14 -14.04
CA TYR A 794 1.79 15.77 -12.92
C TYR A 794 2.67 16.90 -12.38
N ARG A 795 2.05 18.04 -12.08
CA ARG A 795 2.74 19.24 -11.65
C ARG A 795 2.47 19.49 -10.17
N LEU A 796 3.54 19.71 -9.40
CA LEU A 796 3.50 19.99 -7.97
C LEU A 796 3.89 21.46 -7.71
N PRO A 797 3.42 22.05 -6.60
CA PRO A 797 3.82 23.39 -6.19
C PRO A 797 5.31 23.46 -5.87
N LYS A 798 5.91 24.61 -6.18
CA LYS A 798 7.26 24.98 -5.78
C LYS A 798 7.23 25.54 -4.37
N GLY A 799 8.19 25.10 -3.54
CA GLY A 799 8.57 25.76 -2.29
C GLY A 799 9.60 26.87 -2.54
N ASP A 800 10.62 26.95 -1.70
CA ASP A 800 11.72 27.91 -1.89
C ASP A 800 12.49 27.65 -3.20
N ALA A 801 12.99 28.72 -3.83
CA ALA A 801 13.74 28.65 -5.09
C ALA A 801 15.11 27.97 -4.94
N ILE A 802 15.66 27.87 -3.73
CA ILE A 802 16.89 27.12 -3.47
C ILE A 802 16.77 25.65 -3.90
N TYR A 803 15.56 25.09 -3.84
CA TYR A 803 15.27 23.71 -4.23
C TYR A 803 15.18 23.51 -5.76
N ASP A 804 15.26 24.57 -6.57
CA ASP A 804 15.27 24.47 -8.05
C ASP A 804 16.50 23.72 -8.57
N LYS A 805 17.52 23.53 -7.73
CA LYS A 805 18.81 22.92 -8.02
C LYS A 805 19.28 22.07 -6.83
N PRO A 806 20.27 21.18 -6.99
CA PRO A 806 20.80 20.42 -5.86
C PRO A 806 21.48 21.34 -4.83
N PHE A 807 21.54 20.88 -3.58
CA PHE A 807 22.40 21.48 -2.56
C PHE A 807 23.88 21.25 -2.86
N GLU A 808 24.78 21.83 -2.08
CA GLU A 808 26.22 21.54 -2.21
C GLU A 808 26.55 20.05 -2.06
N SER A 809 25.77 19.34 -1.23
CA SER A 809 25.86 17.88 -1.04
C SER A 809 25.18 17.05 -2.14
N GLY A 810 24.62 17.68 -3.17
CA GLY A 810 23.85 17.02 -4.23
C GLY A 810 22.33 17.09 -4.03
N TRP A 811 21.60 16.30 -4.82
CA TRP A 811 20.13 16.24 -4.70
C TRP A 811 19.74 15.52 -3.41
N PRO A 812 18.77 16.04 -2.63
CA PRO A 812 18.19 15.29 -1.53
C PRO A 812 17.41 14.08 -2.06
N ARG A 813 17.32 13.02 -1.25
CA ARG A 813 16.50 11.85 -1.60
C ARG A 813 15.05 12.28 -1.78
N ALA A 814 14.52 12.08 -2.99
CA ALA A 814 13.18 12.54 -3.34
C ALA A 814 12.08 11.62 -2.81
N LEU A 815 12.33 10.31 -2.70
CA LEU A 815 11.30 9.30 -2.46
C LEU A 815 11.87 8.12 -1.64
N ARG A 816 11.15 7.68 -0.61
CA ARG A 816 11.49 6.47 0.15
C ARG A 816 10.28 5.85 0.83
N GLU A 817 10.23 4.53 0.85
CA GLU A 817 9.30 3.77 1.70
C GLU A 817 9.86 3.72 3.13
N VAL A 818 9.11 4.30 4.06
CA VAL A 818 9.46 4.43 5.49
C VAL A 818 8.42 3.78 6.40
N GLU A 819 7.25 3.47 5.86
CA GLU A 819 6.20 2.68 6.48
C GLU A 819 5.80 1.63 5.44
N SER A 820 5.51 0.39 5.84
CA SER A 820 5.19 -0.69 4.89
C SER A 820 4.06 -0.26 3.95
N GLU A 821 4.23 -0.50 2.64
CA GLU A 821 3.25 -0.12 1.59
C GLU A 821 2.93 1.39 1.52
N ARG A 822 3.77 2.25 2.10
CA ARG A 822 3.59 3.70 2.10
C ARG A 822 4.88 4.43 1.82
N THR A 823 4.89 5.13 0.69
CA THR A 823 6.04 5.92 0.26
C THR A 823 5.87 7.39 0.63
N ILE A 824 6.93 7.97 1.19
CA ILE A 824 7.02 9.39 1.48
C ILE A 824 7.96 10.04 0.46
N ALA A 825 7.51 11.12 -0.16
CA ALA A 825 8.35 11.96 -1.01
C ALA A 825 8.74 13.25 -0.28
N ASN A 826 9.98 13.72 -0.45
CA ASN A 826 10.44 15.04 -0.02
C ASN A 826 10.89 15.82 -1.25
N ILE A 827 10.03 16.71 -1.75
CA ILE A 827 10.26 17.42 -3.01
C ILE A 827 9.97 18.90 -2.81
N HIS A 828 10.95 19.74 -3.15
CA HIS A 828 10.82 21.20 -3.10
C HIS A 828 10.43 21.76 -1.71
N GLY A 829 10.91 21.14 -0.63
CA GLY A 829 10.60 21.54 0.74
C GLY A 829 9.17 21.18 1.14
N THR A 830 8.61 20.11 0.59
CA THR A 830 7.32 19.55 1.03
C THR A 830 7.42 18.04 1.10
N PHE A 831 6.99 17.50 2.24
CA PHE A 831 6.73 16.07 2.37
C PHE A 831 5.38 15.75 1.75
N TYR A 832 5.32 14.69 0.95
CA TYR A 832 4.11 14.16 0.37
C TYR A 832 3.97 12.68 0.71
N GLU A 833 2.73 12.25 0.91
CA GLU A 833 2.39 10.84 0.89
C GLU A 833 2.06 10.43 -0.54
N VAL A 834 2.72 9.37 -1.02
CA VAL A 834 2.48 8.78 -2.34
C VAL A 834 2.05 7.31 -2.16
N PRO A 835 0.82 6.94 -2.52
CA PRO A 835 0.33 5.57 -2.33
C PRO A 835 1.14 4.52 -3.11
N LEU A 836 1.47 3.41 -2.47
CA LEU A 836 2.04 2.23 -3.13
C LEU A 836 0.94 1.18 -3.30
N VAL A 837 0.40 1.05 -4.51
CA VAL A 837 -0.74 0.15 -4.78
C VAL A 837 -0.27 -1.32 -4.90
N ILE A 838 0.94 -1.52 -5.41
CA ILE A 838 1.56 -2.84 -5.59
C ILE A 838 3.02 -2.73 -5.15
N ASN A 839 3.44 -3.60 -4.24
CA ASN A 839 4.82 -3.62 -3.74
C ASN A 839 5.82 -3.83 -4.89
N GLY A 840 6.83 -2.97 -4.96
CA GLY A 840 7.83 -2.95 -6.03
C GLY A 840 7.36 -2.34 -7.36
N ALA A 841 6.11 -1.87 -7.48
CA ALA A 841 5.67 -1.07 -8.62
C ALA A 841 5.91 0.43 -8.37
N PRO A 842 5.98 1.28 -9.42
CA PRO A 842 6.04 2.72 -9.23
C PRO A 842 4.84 3.25 -8.42
N PRO A 843 5.05 4.16 -7.45
CA PRO A 843 3.98 4.66 -6.61
C PRO A 843 2.98 5.50 -7.41
N ALA A 844 1.73 5.53 -6.97
CA ALA A 844 0.60 6.15 -7.64
C ALA A 844 0.62 7.67 -7.45
N TRP A 845 1.46 8.37 -8.22
CA TRP A 845 1.58 9.83 -8.17
C TRP A 845 0.28 10.57 -8.43
N ASN A 846 -0.68 9.97 -9.13
CA ASN A 846 -2.01 10.53 -9.37
C ASN A 846 -2.89 10.60 -8.11
N LEU A 847 -2.55 9.85 -7.05
CA LEU A 847 -3.28 9.81 -5.78
C LEU A 847 -2.52 10.47 -4.61
N ILE A 848 -1.43 11.19 -4.91
CA ILE A 848 -0.60 11.91 -3.94
C ILE A 848 -1.40 12.89 -3.06
N ARG A 849 -0.95 13.12 -1.83
CA ARG A 849 -1.36 14.27 -1.02
C ARG A 849 -0.17 14.88 -0.27
N PRO A 850 -0.15 16.21 -0.04
CA PRO A 850 0.89 16.82 0.76
C PRO A 850 0.67 16.51 2.24
N ILE A 851 1.77 16.36 2.97
CA ILE A 851 1.83 16.18 4.42
C ILE A 851 2.09 17.54 5.05
N ALA A 852 3.28 18.10 4.81
CA ALA A 852 3.73 19.36 5.39
C ALA A 852 4.82 20.01 4.55
N SER A 853 4.87 21.35 4.57
CA SER A 853 5.93 22.12 3.93
C SER A 853 6.93 22.65 4.94
N HIS A 854 8.22 22.60 4.59
CA HIS A 854 9.34 22.98 5.43
C HIS A 854 10.39 23.76 4.63
N ARG A 855 11.32 24.39 5.36
CA ARG A 855 12.46 25.14 4.81
C ARG A 855 13.78 24.51 5.25
N LYS A 856 13.87 23.18 5.22
CA LYS A 856 15.02 22.42 5.75
C LYS A 856 15.89 21.81 4.66
N GLN A 857 17.17 21.63 4.95
CA GLN A 857 18.13 20.90 4.11
C GLN A 857 18.15 19.40 4.45
N ILE A 858 17.00 18.73 4.35
CA ILE A 858 16.91 17.29 4.62
C ILE A 858 17.47 16.53 3.42
N THR A 859 18.63 15.89 3.59
CA THR A 859 19.39 15.27 2.48
C THR A 859 19.04 13.80 2.25
N ASP A 860 18.80 13.04 3.31
CA ASP A 860 18.30 11.67 3.25
C ASP A 860 17.43 11.40 4.49
N PHE A 861 16.58 10.38 4.41
CA PHE A 861 15.72 9.94 5.49
C PHE A 861 15.46 8.44 5.38
N CYS A 862 15.13 7.77 6.49
CA CYS A 862 14.71 6.36 6.52
C CYS A 862 13.94 6.05 7.81
N SER A 863 13.38 4.84 7.92
CA SER A 863 12.92 4.32 9.21
C SER A 863 13.94 3.38 9.84
N TRP A 864 14.13 3.53 11.15
CA TRP A 864 15.04 2.72 11.95
C TRP A 864 14.55 2.66 13.40
N ASN A 865 14.25 1.46 13.88
CA ASN A 865 13.80 1.09 15.23
C ASN A 865 12.56 1.80 15.78
N GLY A 866 11.49 1.95 15.00
CA GLY A 866 10.35 2.74 15.44
C GLY A 866 10.34 4.18 14.98
N LEU A 867 11.51 4.67 14.53
CA LEU A 867 11.78 6.09 14.38
C LEU A 867 12.01 6.44 12.91
N LEU A 868 11.46 7.58 12.51
CA LEU A 868 11.91 8.33 11.35
C LEU A 868 13.26 8.96 11.66
N VAL A 869 14.23 8.74 10.79
CA VAL A 869 15.57 9.33 10.84
C VAL A 869 15.69 10.37 9.73
N LEU A 870 16.18 11.57 10.05
CA LEU A 870 16.45 12.65 9.10
C LEU A 870 17.93 13.05 9.16
N ALA A 871 18.59 13.06 8.00
CA ALA A 871 19.90 13.69 7.80
C ALA A 871 19.74 15.16 7.38
N GLY A 872 20.78 15.99 7.56
CA GLY A 872 20.70 17.44 7.36
C GLY A 872 20.62 18.23 8.67
N VAL A 873 21.35 17.79 9.70
CA VAL A 873 21.41 18.43 11.03
C VAL A 873 22.34 19.65 10.99
N LYS A 874 22.06 20.71 11.74
CA LYS A 874 22.96 21.88 11.84
C LYS A 874 24.31 21.48 12.42
N SER A 875 25.38 22.07 11.90
CA SER A 875 26.74 21.86 12.40
C SER A 875 26.98 22.39 13.81
N ASP A 876 26.06 23.15 14.40
CA ASP A 876 26.09 23.61 15.79
C ASP A 876 24.90 23.09 16.62
N ALA A 877 24.12 22.15 16.08
CA ALA A 877 23.00 21.54 16.80
C ALA A 877 23.46 20.93 18.12
N LYS A 878 22.62 21.09 19.14
CA LYS A 878 22.78 20.46 20.46
C LYS A 878 21.97 19.18 20.50
N GLU A 879 22.47 18.20 21.25
CA GLU A 879 21.68 17.04 21.62
C GLU A 879 20.50 17.45 22.49
N ASP A 880 19.30 17.01 22.14
CA ASP A 880 18.04 17.38 22.79
C ASP A 880 17.07 16.19 22.95
N GLY A 881 17.54 14.97 22.69
CA GLY A 881 16.74 13.74 22.69
C GLY A 881 16.16 13.39 21.31
N HIS A 882 16.10 14.36 20.38
CA HIS A 882 15.81 14.13 18.96
C HIS A 882 17.08 14.18 18.12
N VAL A 883 18.02 15.07 18.45
CA VAL A 883 19.34 15.15 17.81
C VAL A 883 20.35 14.31 18.58
N PHE A 884 21.06 13.44 17.86
CA PHE A 884 22.25 12.75 18.34
C PHE A 884 23.43 13.21 17.51
N ARG A 885 24.52 13.59 18.17
CA ARG A 885 25.67 14.20 17.53
C ARG A 885 26.97 13.68 18.12
N ASP A 886 27.99 13.59 17.29
CA ASP A 886 29.36 13.39 17.74
C ASP A 886 30.27 14.50 17.22
N ALA A 887 30.91 15.21 18.15
CA ALA A 887 31.79 16.32 17.83
C ALA A 887 33.12 15.86 17.21
N GLU A 888 33.59 14.64 17.50
CA GLU A 888 34.87 14.13 17.00
C GLU A 888 34.77 13.69 15.53
N SER A 889 33.75 12.90 15.19
CA SER A 889 33.46 12.53 13.79
C SER A 889 32.81 13.66 12.99
N GLY A 890 32.17 14.62 13.66
CA GLY A 890 31.36 15.66 13.02
C GLY A 890 29.99 15.18 12.55
N MET A 891 29.58 13.97 12.91
CA MET A 891 28.30 13.37 12.50
C MET A 891 27.14 13.80 13.37
N GLY A 892 25.94 13.76 12.80
CA GLY A 892 24.70 14.10 13.49
C GLY A 892 23.47 13.64 12.71
N LEU A 893 22.46 13.15 13.45
CA LEU A 893 21.18 12.71 12.92
C LEU A 893 20.03 13.21 13.82
N TRP A 894 18.87 13.43 13.21
CA TRP A 894 17.62 13.71 13.92
C TRP A 894 16.71 12.49 13.91
N PHE A 895 16.00 12.23 15.01
CA PHE A 895 15.10 11.11 15.21
C PHE A 895 13.73 11.57 15.71
N GLY A 896 12.66 10.97 15.22
CA GLY A 896 11.29 11.20 15.68
C GLY A 896 10.32 10.13 15.19
N GLY A 897 9.02 10.38 15.29
CA GLY A 897 7.98 9.53 14.71
C GLY A 897 7.66 9.97 13.28
N VAL A 898 7.15 9.05 12.44
CA VAL A 898 6.71 9.42 11.09
C VAL A 898 5.61 10.49 11.11
N ASP A 899 4.71 10.43 12.09
CA ASP A 899 3.64 11.43 12.28
C ASP A 899 4.15 12.78 12.82
N ASP A 900 5.41 12.90 13.24
CA ASP A 900 5.99 14.22 13.52
C ASP A 900 6.10 15.05 12.23
N LEU A 901 6.11 14.45 11.05
CA LEU A 901 6.12 15.19 9.79
C LEU A 901 4.95 16.18 9.69
N TRP A 902 3.79 15.86 10.28
CA TRP A 902 2.66 16.79 10.33
C TRP A 902 2.96 18.07 11.12
N LYS A 903 3.95 18.05 12.02
CA LYS A 903 4.31 19.16 12.92
C LYS A 903 5.22 20.22 12.25
N PHE A 904 5.73 19.96 11.04
CA PHE A 904 6.38 21.01 10.21
C PHE A 904 5.40 22.14 9.84
N GLY A 905 4.10 21.87 9.92
CA GLY A 905 3.02 22.80 9.65
C GLY A 905 2.33 22.52 8.32
N LYS A 906 1.25 23.26 8.05
CA LYS A 906 0.41 23.01 6.89
C LYS A 906 1.18 23.12 5.56
N PRO A 907 0.78 22.37 4.53
CA PRO A 907 1.31 22.51 3.17
C PRO A 907 1.09 23.92 2.60
N VAL A 908 2.13 24.46 1.97
CA VAL A 908 2.11 25.74 1.23
C VAL A 908 2.91 25.61 -0.06
N GLY A 909 2.70 26.52 -1.01
CA GLY A 909 3.48 26.51 -2.25
C GLY A 909 2.89 27.42 -3.32
N HIS A 910 3.60 27.55 -4.42
CA HIS A 910 3.17 28.35 -5.56
C HIS A 910 3.53 27.67 -6.87
N GLY A 911 2.89 28.05 -7.97
CA GLY A 911 3.17 27.50 -9.29
C GLY A 911 1.89 27.20 -10.05
N GLY A 912 1.96 26.50 -11.17
CA GLY A 912 0.73 26.16 -11.88
C GLY A 912 0.96 25.38 -13.16
N PRO A 913 -0.13 25.10 -13.90
CA PRO A 913 -0.02 24.37 -15.16
C PRO A 913 0.76 25.12 -16.24
N TRP A 914 0.71 26.46 -16.25
CA TRP A 914 1.32 27.30 -17.28
C TRP A 914 1.97 28.55 -16.70
N LYS A 915 3.15 28.89 -17.22
CA LYS A 915 3.80 30.18 -17.06
C LYS A 915 4.43 30.55 -18.39
N ASP A 916 3.96 31.65 -18.96
CA ASP A 916 4.33 32.17 -20.28
C ASP A 916 4.40 31.05 -21.34
N SER A 917 3.42 30.15 -21.28
CA SER A 917 3.42 28.90 -22.04
C SER A 917 2.59 29.06 -23.32
N PRO A 918 3.05 28.56 -24.48
CA PRO A 918 2.22 28.48 -25.67
C PRO A 918 1.09 27.46 -25.44
N VAL A 919 -0.15 27.88 -25.65
CA VAL A 919 -1.35 27.06 -25.48
C VAL A 919 -2.19 27.04 -26.75
N GLN A 920 -2.94 25.96 -26.92
CA GLN A 920 -3.86 25.78 -28.04
C GLN A 920 -5.30 25.80 -27.54
N ASP A 921 -6.20 26.34 -28.36
CA ASP A 921 -7.64 26.31 -28.14
C ASP A 921 -8.13 24.88 -27.85
N GLY A 922 -8.90 24.74 -26.76
CA GLY A 922 -9.55 23.51 -26.34
C GLY A 922 -8.61 22.43 -25.82
N LYS A 923 -7.29 22.67 -25.75
CA LYS A 923 -6.32 21.69 -25.23
C LYS A 923 -6.10 21.87 -23.73
N PRO A 924 -6.41 20.85 -22.90
CA PRO A 924 -6.14 20.93 -21.47
C PRO A 924 -4.65 20.91 -21.15
N SER A 925 -4.27 21.63 -20.09
CA SER A 925 -2.94 21.57 -19.50
C SER A 925 -2.64 20.21 -18.84
N ASP A 926 -1.38 19.99 -18.47
CA ASP A 926 -1.03 18.99 -17.47
C ASP A 926 -1.78 19.25 -16.15
N ALA A 927 -1.99 18.20 -15.35
CA ALA A 927 -2.63 18.28 -14.05
C ALA A 927 -1.71 18.96 -13.02
N TYR A 928 -2.24 19.92 -12.24
CA TYR A 928 -1.55 20.58 -11.14
C TYR A 928 -2.20 20.22 -9.79
N LEU A 929 -1.40 19.83 -8.81
CA LEU A 929 -1.88 19.31 -7.52
C LEU A 929 -2.71 20.37 -6.80
N MET A 930 -3.91 19.98 -6.36
CA MET A 930 -4.85 20.86 -5.64
C MET A 930 -5.20 20.33 -4.24
N ARG A 931 -5.04 19.02 -4.03
CA ARG A 931 -5.39 18.34 -2.77
C ARG A 931 -4.54 18.84 -1.59
N GLY A 932 -5.15 18.92 -0.41
CA GLY A 932 -4.42 19.10 0.86
C GLY A 932 -4.00 20.53 1.21
N TYR A 933 -4.23 21.50 0.32
CA TYR A 933 -4.08 22.93 0.62
C TYR A 933 -5.43 23.50 1.09
N ASP A 934 -5.45 24.44 2.04
CA ASP A 934 -6.68 25.01 2.60
C ASP A 934 -7.09 26.29 1.85
N GLN A 935 -6.16 27.23 1.66
CA GLN A 935 -6.39 28.49 0.96
C GLN A 935 -5.75 28.47 -0.42
N LYS A 936 -6.54 28.81 -1.44
CA LYS A 936 -6.12 28.75 -2.84
C LYS A 936 -6.57 29.99 -3.59
N SER A 937 -5.66 30.58 -4.36
CA SER A 937 -6.01 31.57 -5.39
C SER A 937 -5.31 31.23 -6.69
N VAL A 938 -5.91 31.63 -7.82
CA VAL A 938 -5.35 31.47 -9.15
C VAL A 938 -5.28 32.84 -9.84
N THR A 939 -4.18 33.10 -10.52
CA THR A 939 -3.94 34.28 -11.36
C THR A 939 -3.76 33.83 -12.80
N LEU A 940 -4.55 34.41 -13.71
CA LEU A 940 -4.56 34.09 -15.13
C LEU A 940 -4.22 35.32 -15.97
N SER A 941 -3.39 35.16 -17.00
CA SER A 941 -3.08 36.19 -18.00
C SER A 941 -2.75 35.57 -19.36
N HIS A 942 -2.85 36.37 -20.43
CA HIS A 942 -2.52 35.93 -21.78
C HIS A 942 -1.99 37.08 -22.66
N GLU A 943 -1.41 36.74 -23.80
CA GLU A 943 -0.90 37.70 -24.81
C GLU A 943 -1.87 37.95 -25.98
N HIS A 944 -2.99 37.22 -26.05
CA HIS A 944 -4.00 37.41 -27.09
C HIS A 944 -4.58 38.84 -27.13
N SER A 945 -4.91 39.32 -28.34
CA SER A 945 -5.40 40.70 -28.58
C SER A 945 -6.86 40.94 -28.18
N GLN A 946 -7.65 39.88 -28.02
CA GLN A 946 -9.04 39.90 -27.56
C GLN A 946 -9.16 39.17 -26.22
N PRO A 947 -10.23 39.40 -25.43
CA PRO A 947 -10.49 38.62 -24.23
C PRO A 947 -10.51 37.11 -24.52
N VAL A 948 -9.93 36.32 -23.61
CA VAL A 948 -9.84 34.85 -23.71
C VAL A 948 -10.59 34.22 -22.54
N GLY A 949 -11.40 33.22 -22.83
CA GLY A 949 -12.06 32.38 -21.84
C GLY A 949 -11.14 31.26 -21.36
N PHE A 950 -11.00 31.15 -20.04
CA PHE A 950 -10.30 30.05 -19.38
C PHE A 950 -11.29 29.21 -18.59
N THR A 951 -11.29 27.91 -18.86
CA THR A 951 -12.02 26.92 -18.06
C THR A 951 -11.05 26.17 -17.18
N LEU A 952 -11.28 26.24 -15.86
CA LEU A 952 -10.61 25.43 -14.86
C LEU A 952 -11.43 24.18 -14.62
N GLU A 953 -10.85 23.03 -14.94
CA GLU A 953 -11.41 21.72 -14.65
C GLU A 953 -10.68 21.10 -13.46
N VAL A 954 -11.40 20.32 -12.67
CA VAL A 954 -10.84 19.60 -11.53
C VAL A 954 -11.07 18.11 -11.68
N ASP A 955 -10.07 17.32 -11.29
CA ASP A 955 -10.18 15.89 -11.10
C ASP A 955 -10.42 15.65 -9.62
N PHE A 956 -11.61 15.18 -9.27
CA PHE A 956 -12.01 15.05 -7.88
C PHE A 956 -11.51 13.75 -7.24
N ASP A 957 -11.12 12.72 -7.98
CA ASP A 957 -10.63 11.48 -7.33
C ASP A 957 -9.20 11.09 -7.70
N GLY A 958 -8.60 11.79 -8.67
CA GLY A 958 -7.21 11.56 -9.10
C GLY A 958 -7.10 10.47 -10.16
N GLU A 959 -8.23 10.00 -10.68
CA GLU A 959 -8.30 8.92 -11.66
C GLU A 959 -8.65 9.43 -13.07
N GLY A 960 -8.61 10.75 -13.28
CA GLY A 960 -8.88 11.41 -14.55
C GLY A 960 -10.34 11.74 -14.81
N ARG A 961 -11.17 11.86 -13.76
CA ARG A 961 -12.59 12.29 -13.88
C ARG A 961 -12.70 13.80 -13.81
N TRP A 962 -12.41 14.44 -14.94
CA TRP A 962 -12.40 15.89 -15.04
C TRP A 962 -13.80 16.48 -15.13
N VAL A 963 -14.08 17.46 -14.27
CA VAL A 963 -15.32 18.23 -14.26
C VAL A 963 -15.03 19.73 -14.29
N PRO A 964 -15.80 20.55 -15.03
CA PRO A 964 -15.65 22.00 -15.01
C PRO A 964 -16.00 22.57 -13.64
N ALA A 965 -15.06 23.28 -13.01
CA ALA A 965 -15.27 23.92 -11.71
C ALA A 965 -15.48 25.44 -11.83
N LYS A 966 -14.79 26.09 -12.78
CA LYS A 966 -14.87 27.54 -12.95
C LYS A 966 -14.55 27.96 -14.39
N HIS A 967 -15.34 28.88 -14.93
CA HIS A 967 -15.01 29.59 -16.16
C HIS A 967 -14.74 31.08 -15.84
N LEU A 968 -13.69 31.64 -16.45
CA LEU A 968 -13.24 33.03 -16.24
C LEU A 968 -12.90 33.65 -17.59
N VAL A 969 -13.43 34.85 -17.87
CA VAL A 969 -13.04 35.63 -19.05
C VAL A 969 -11.94 36.60 -18.62
N VAL A 970 -10.77 36.49 -19.25
CA VAL A 970 -9.59 37.31 -18.96
C VAL A 970 -9.46 38.38 -20.05
N PRO A 971 -9.45 39.68 -19.71
CA PRO A 971 -9.23 40.75 -20.69
C PRO A 971 -7.78 40.81 -21.18
N SER A 972 -7.58 41.24 -22.43
CA SER A 972 -6.24 41.46 -22.99
C SER A 972 -5.43 42.45 -22.14
N GLY A 973 -4.19 42.08 -21.81
CA GLY A 973 -3.24 42.91 -21.06
C GLY A 973 -3.57 43.11 -19.57
N SER A 974 -4.60 42.46 -19.03
CA SER A 974 -5.01 42.61 -17.62
C SER A 974 -5.21 41.24 -16.94
N PRO A 975 -4.31 40.83 -16.04
CA PRO A 975 -4.46 39.58 -15.31
C PRO A 975 -5.73 39.55 -14.45
N VAL A 976 -6.36 38.38 -14.36
CA VAL A 976 -7.52 38.13 -13.47
C VAL A 976 -7.08 37.23 -12.33
N ARG A 977 -7.41 37.61 -11.10
CA ARG A 977 -7.21 36.80 -9.91
C ARG A 977 -8.54 36.29 -9.35
N TYR A 978 -8.61 35.01 -9.06
CA TYR A 978 -9.76 34.35 -8.44
C TYR A 978 -9.35 33.63 -7.16
N LYS A 979 -10.09 33.85 -6.07
CA LYS A 979 -9.92 33.12 -4.80
C LYS A 979 -10.97 32.02 -4.74
N PHE A 980 -10.53 30.77 -4.53
CA PHE A 980 -11.46 29.66 -4.30
C PHE A 980 -12.10 29.80 -2.91
N PRO A 981 -13.33 29.27 -2.71
CA PRO A 981 -13.90 29.17 -1.37
C PRO A 981 -12.94 28.43 -0.43
N GLU A 982 -12.94 28.84 0.84
CA GLU A 982 -12.16 28.15 1.87
C GLU A 982 -12.62 26.69 1.99
N GLY A 983 -11.65 25.77 2.05
CA GLY A 983 -11.95 24.33 2.10
C GLY A 983 -12.36 23.68 0.77
N PHE A 984 -12.54 24.45 -0.32
CA PHE A 984 -12.76 23.88 -1.66
C PHE A 984 -11.62 22.92 -1.99
N SER A 985 -11.93 21.68 -2.34
CA SER A 985 -10.92 20.63 -2.48
C SER A 985 -11.24 19.71 -3.64
N ALA A 986 -10.19 19.39 -4.40
CA ALA A 986 -10.15 18.40 -5.48
C ALA A 986 -8.76 17.75 -5.46
N CYS A 987 -8.52 16.73 -6.28
CA CYS A 987 -7.20 16.10 -6.37
C CYS A 987 -6.27 16.96 -7.22
N TRP A 988 -6.71 17.26 -8.44
CA TRP A 988 -5.95 18.02 -9.42
C TRP A 988 -6.81 19.11 -10.05
N VAL A 989 -6.14 20.14 -10.58
CA VAL A 989 -6.73 21.16 -11.44
C VAL A 989 -5.96 21.24 -12.76
N ARG A 990 -6.67 21.53 -13.85
CA ARG A 990 -6.07 21.85 -15.16
C ARG A 990 -6.79 23.04 -15.79
N ALA A 991 -6.13 23.71 -16.72
CA ALA A 991 -6.68 24.85 -17.44
C ALA A 991 -6.90 24.52 -18.92
N ILE A 992 -7.95 25.09 -19.50
CA ILE A 992 -8.27 25.05 -20.93
C ILE A 992 -8.47 26.51 -21.37
N SER A 993 -7.79 26.90 -22.46
CA SER A 993 -8.00 28.18 -23.15
C SER A 993 -8.97 27.99 -24.31
N ASP A 994 -9.82 28.97 -24.59
CA ASP A 994 -10.67 29.00 -25.80
C ASP A 994 -10.00 29.72 -27.00
N ALA A 995 -8.70 30.00 -26.89
CA ALA A 995 -7.89 30.62 -27.93
C ALA A 995 -6.43 30.14 -27.91
N ASP A 996 -5.82 30.09 -29.09
CA ASP A 996 -4.36 29.93 -29.25
C ASP A 996 -3.65 31.20 -28.76
N THR A 997 -2.77 31.07 -27.76
CA THR A 997 -2.05 32.22 -27.19
C THR A 997 -0.84 31.78 -26.35
N THR A 998 -0.06 32.75 -25.85
CA THR A 998 0.84 32.54 -24.71
C THR A 998 0.05 32.84 -23.44
N ALA A 999 -0.04 31.88 -22.51
CA ALA A 999 -0.84 32.02 -21.30
C ALA A 999 -0.05 31.68 -20.03
N THR A 1000 -0.46 32.32 -18.94
CA THR A 1000 0.00 32.06 -17.58
C THR A 1000 -1.20 31.73 -16.71
N VAL A 1001 -1.13 30.62 -15.99
CA VAL A 1001 -2.11 30.19 -14.98
C VAL A 1001 -1.30 29.70 -13.78
N GLN A 1002 -1.25 30.53 -12.74
CA GLN A 1002 -0.46 30.29 -11.53
C GLN A 1002 -1.36 30.31 -10.31
N LEU A 1003 -1.21 29.33 -9.44
CA LEU A 1003 -1.87 29.17 -8.18
C LEU A 1003 -0.93 29.51 -7.02
N ASP A 1004 -1.50 30.12 -6.00
CA ASP A 1004 -0.85 30.39 -4.71
C ASP A 1004 -1.60 29.62 -3.63
N TYR A 1005 -0.87 28.80 -2.87
CA TYR A 1005 -1.34 28.07 -1.70
C TYR A 1005 -0.66 28.61 -0.44
N GLN A 1006 -1.47 29.07 0.52
CA GLN A 1006 -1.04 29.84 1.69
C GLN A 1006 -1.46 29.20 2.99
#